data_AF-A0A6J0U5N1-F1
#
_entry.id   AF-A0A6J0U5N1-F1
#
_cell.length_a   1.000
_cell.length_b   1.000
_cell.length_c   1.000
_cell.angle_alpha   90.00
_cell.angle_beta   90.00
_cell.angle_gamma   90.00
#
_symmetry.space_group_name_H-M   'P 1'
#
loop_
_entity.id
_entity.type
_entity.pdbx_description
1 polymer ?
#
loop_
_entity_poly.entity_id
_entity_poly.type
_entity_poly.pdbx_seq_one_letter_code
_entity_poly.pdbx_strand_id
1 'polypeptide(L)'
;MANEEDDPIIQEIDVYLAKSLSEKLYLFQYPIRPASMTYDDVTHLSARIKPKQQKVELEMAIDTLNPNYCRSKGEQIALNVDGTGTDETSTYSSKLMDKQSFCSSQTTSNVSRYAAAIYRKGELHLTPLHGILQMRPSFSYLDKADAKYREREAANEPGDSSQDEAEEDVKQITVRFSRPESEQARQRRVQSYEFLQKRQAEEHWVHLHYYGLRDSRSEHERQYLFSQGHSLAGNTELIKSPSEYLMMLVPPSVEEEKDKPVAPSNVLSMAQLRTLPLADQIKILMKNVKVIAFANLMSLLASGTDATAALRCIQQVALLVQGNWVVKSDVLYPKDTSSPHSGVPAEVLCRGRDFVMWKFTQDRWVVRKEIAAVTKLGPEDVKDFLEHMSFLRINRGWEFKLRYDEDFVRKHPDVVQRQQMLWMGIQAKLEKVYNLMKEHLASKKQPAQGVAPLLVSGEQRVSLAKAKVKQNYGQLEQHYQKQKADSRAHELSSPTDVLGVRIKEEPVSDEEPMETSACDGLNNGLVNGIHSEENSVDSFNGHLPLQERVTQELRAFLMATFKKQYVLTLNELKRLFNLHVASLPPGNLLFSGISDKLLQDLVMDMGCKQIMVPFPPQTTALPDEQKVFALWEAGDMYDQHRQILLDIFSKNYRVRRNVIQNQLAQEYGEDLDKQEVDKVLKDCCVSQGGMWYLKGTVQQSATS
;
A
#
# COMPACT_ATOMS: atom_id res chain seq x y z
N MET A 1 -9.56 -17.25 4.04
CA MET A 1 -8.65 -18.31 4.51
C MET A 1 -9.23 -19.60 3.97
N ALA A 2 -8.68 -20.10 2.87
CA ALA A 2 -9.01 -21.43 2.39
C ALA A 2 -8.35 -22.42 3.36
N ASN A 3 -9.08 -23.46 3.77
CA ASN A 3 -8.59 -24.49 4.69
C ASN A 3 -7.35 -25.17 4.07
N GLU A 4 -6.17 -24.91 4.65
CA GLU A 4 -4.90 -25.61 4.36
C GLU A 4 -4.84 -26.99 5.06
N GLU A 5 -5.97 -27.60 5.43
CA GLU A 5 -6.02 -28.78 6.29
C GLU A 5 -5.95 -30.15 5.56
N ASP A 6 -5.86 -30.20 4.23
CA ASP A 6 -5.98 -31.47 3.46
C ASP A 6 -4.78 -31.79 2.53
N ASP A 7 -3.54 -31.61 2.98
CA ASP A 7 -2.39 -32.35 2.40
C ASP A 7 -1.97 -33.46 3.38
N PRO A 8 -2.22 -34.75 3.09
CA PRO A 8 -1.89 -35.83 4.02
C PRO A 8 -0.37 -35.94 4.19
N ILE A 9 0.09 -35.93 5.45
CA ILE A 9 1.51 -36.15 5.77
C ILE A 9 1.93 -37.54 5.30
N ILE A 10 2.75 -37.62 4.25
CA ILE A 10 3.26 -38.88 3.68
C ILE A 10 4.50 -39.37 4.45
N GLN A 11 5.33 -38.44 4.92
CA GLN A 11 6.59 -38.76 5.59
C GLN A 11 7.02 -37.63 6.53
N GLU A 12 7.38 -37.99 7.76
CA GLU A 12 8.03 -37.11 8.72
C GLU A 12 9.55 -37.37 8.67
N ILE A 13 10.34 -36.31 8.50
CA ILE A 13 11.81 -36.38 8.34
C ILE A 13 12.45 -35.54 9.43
N ASP A 14 13.24 -36.19 10.28
CA ASP A 14 14.01 -35.49 11.30
C ASP A 14 15.14 -34.67 10.68
N VAL A 15 15.28 -33.41 11.11
CA VAL A 15 16.31 -32.49 10.65
C VAL A 15 17.32 -32.21 11.77
N TYR A 16 18.57 -32.60 11.55
CA TYR A 16 19.68 -32.41 12.47
C TYR A 16 20.65 -31.33 11.98
N LEU A 17 21.39 -30.72 12.90
CA LEU A 17 22.44 -29.73 12.59
C LEU A 17 23.81 -30.26 13.01
N ALA A 18 24.71 -30.48 12.05
CA ALA A 18 26.11 -30.81 12.27
C ALA A 18 26.99 -29.56 12.19
N LYS A 19 27.84 -29.36 13.20
CA LYS A 19 28.76 -28.20 13.29
C LYS A 19 30.23 -28.54 13.09
N SER A 20 30.58 -29.82 12.97
CA SER A 20 31.98 -30.29 12.92
C SER A 20 32.78 -29.71 11.74
N LEU A 21 32.11 -29.43 10.61
CA LEU A 21 32.72 -28.89 9.39
C LEU A 21 32.26 -27.46 9.05
N SER A 22 31.58 -26.75 9.94
CA SER A 22 30.97 -25.44 9.63
C SER A 22 31.97 -24.37 9.17
N GLU A 23 33.23 -24.47 9.60
CA GLU A 23 34.31 -23.54 9.23
C GLU A 23 35.21 -24.07 8.11
N LYS A 24 34.94 -25.27 7.60
CA LYS A 24 35.83 -25.99 6.65
C LYS A 24 35.14 -26.41 5.36
N LEU A 25 33.82 -26.43 5.33
CA LEU A 25 33.05 -26.90 4.18
C LEU A 25 32.86 -25.81 3.13
N TYR A 26 33.43 -26.01 1.94
CA TYR A 26 33.26 -25.13 0.79
C TYR A 26 32.45 -25.82 -0.31
N LEU A 27 31.66 -25.03 -1.04
CA LEU A 27 30.98 -25.49 -2.25
C LEU A 27 31.72 -24.96 -3.48
N PHE A 28 32.37 -25.86 -4.23
CA PHE A 28 32.98 -25.53 -5.52
C PHE A 28 32.00 -25.82 -6.66
N GLN A 29 31.74 -24.81 -7.48
CA GLN A 29 30.85 -24.91 -8.64
C GLN A 29 31.66 -24.66 -9.92
N TYR A 30 31.37 -25.41 -10.98
CA TYR A 30 32.02 -25.27 -12.29
C TYR A 30 30.97 -24.87 -13.34
N PRO A 31 30.65 -23.56 -13.50
CA PRO A 31 29.49 -23.13 -14.29
C PRO A 31 29.53 -23.54 -15.76
N ILE A 32 30.72 -23.74 -16.32
CA ILE A 32 30.93 -24.08 -17.74
C ILE A 32 31.04 -25.59 -17.98
N ARG A 33 30.92 -26.42 -16.94
CA ARG A 33 31.07 -27.87 -17.04
C ARG A 33 29.71 -28.54 -16.76
N PRO A 34 29.17 -29.35 -17.70
CA PRO A 34 27.95 -30.10 -17.46
C PRO A 34 28.11 -31.10 -16.31
N ALA A 35 27.03 -31.37 -15.58
CA ALA A 35 27.03 -32.30 -14.45
C ALA A 35 27.42 -33.75 -14.83
N SER A 36 27.19 -34.15 -16.08
CA SER A 36 27.57 -35.48 -16.59
C SER A 36 29.08 -35.65 -16.79
N MET A 37 29.85 -34.57 -16.84
CA MET A 37 31.28 -34.60 -17.11
C MET A 37 32.07 -34.18 -15.88
N THR A 38 32.25 -35.10 -14.93
CA THR A 38 32.95 -34.82 -13.67
C THR A 38 34.47 -34.71 -13.86
N TYR A 39 35.16 -34.23 -12.83
CA TYR A 39 36.63 -34.18 -12.75
C TYR A 39 37.20 -35.34 -11.90
N ASP A 40 36.39 -36.36 -11.59
CA ASP A 40 36.79 -37.43 -10.65
C ASP A 40 37.96 -38.27 -11.18
N ASP A 41 38.01 -38.49 -12.50
CA ASP A 41 39.05 -39.28 -13.17
C ASP A 41 40.25 -38.42 -13.65
N VAL A 42 40.25 -37.11 -13.36
CA VAL A 42 41.31 -36.19 -13.77
C VAL A 42 42.36 -36.06 -12.66
N THR A 43 43.62 -36.23 -13.02
CA THR A 43 44.73 -36.06 -12.08
C THR A 43 44.87 -34.60 -11.66
N HIS A 44 44.69 -34.33 -10.36
CA HIS A 44 44.92 -33.01 -9.78
C HIS A 44 46.40 -32.90 -9.37
N LEU A 45 47.10 -31.91 -9.91
CA LEU A 45 48.54 -31.72 -9.71
C LEU A 45 48.82 -30.88 -8.46
N SER A 46 48.08 -29.79 -8.28
CA SER A 46 48.26 -28.90 -7.14
C SER A 46 46.95 -28.22 -6.74
N ALA A 47 46.83 -27.94 -5.46
CA ALA A 47 45.74 -27.15 -4.90
C ALA A 47 46.33 -26.11 -3.95
N ARG A 48 45.88 -24.86 -4.07
CA ARG A 48 46.30 -23.78 -3.18
C ARG A 48 45.13 -22.89 -2.79
N ILE A 49 45.15 -22.38 -1.56
CA ILE A 49 44.10 -21.52 -1.02
C ILE A 49 44.69 -20.30 -0.31
N LYS A 50 43.98 -19.18 -0.39
CA LYS A 50 44.10 -18.03 0.51
C LYS A 50 42.89 -18.04 1.45
N PRO A 51 43.03 -18.48 2.71
CA PRO A 51 41.89 -18.77 3.59
C PRO A 51 41.05 -17.53 3.95
N LYS A 52 41.66 -16.37 4.17
CA LYS A 52 40.94 -15.14 4.53
C LYS A 52 40.22 -14.55 3.32
N GLN A 53 40.87 -14.54 2.15
CA GLN A 53 40.24 -14.12 0.89
C GLN A 53 39.25 -15.17 0.34
N GLN A 54 39.30 -16.41 0.83
CA GLN A 54 38.56 -17.55 0.27
C GLN A 54 38.83 -17.72 -1.23
N LYS A 55 40.09 -17.59 -1.64
CA LYS A 55 40.50 -17.77 -3.04
C LYS A 55 41.22 -19.10 -3.21
N VAL A 56 40.71 -19.95 -4.09
CA VAL A 56 41.25 -21.27 -4.41
C VAL A 56 41.76 -21.30 -5.83
N GLU A 57 42.87 -21.98 -6.03
CA GLU A 57 43.40 -22.30 -7.35
C GLU A 57 43.75 -23.78 -7.42
N LEU A 58 43.35 -24.43 -8.50
CA LEU A 58 43.58 -25.84 -8.76
C LEU A 58 44.31 -25.99 -10.09
N GLU A 59 45.34 -26.83 -10.14
CA GLU A 59 45.97 -27.24 -11.39
C GLU A 59 45.61 -28.70 -11.67
N MET A 60 45.05 -28.96 -12.85
CA MET A 60 44.65 -30.28 -13.31
C MET A 60 45.50 -30.68 -14.51
N ALA A 61 45.90 -31.95 -14.57
CA ALA A 61 46.65 -32.48 -15.70
C ALA A 61 45.76 -32.62 -16.95
N ILE A 62 46.35 -32.40 -18.11
CA ILE A 62 45.74 -32.66 -19.42
C ILE A 62 46.44 -33.89 -20.01
N ASP A 63 45.65 -34.87 -20.46
CA ASP A 63 46.19 -36.01 -21.18
C ASP A 63 46.63 -35.60 -22.60
N THR A 64 47.94 -35.55 -22.80
CA THR A 64 48.58 -35.18 -24.07
C THR A 64 48.69 -36.35 -25.06
N LEU A 65 48.38 -37.57 -24.63
CA LEU A 65 48.35 -38.77 -25.47
C LEU A 65 46.98 -39.02 -26.10
N ASN A 66 45.94 -38.40 -25.54
CA ASN A 66 44.57 -38.52 -26.03
C ASN A 66 44.43 -37.96 -27.46
N PRO A 67 43.72 -38.65 -28.39
CA PRO A 67 43.47 -38.15 -29.75
C PRO A 67 42.77 -36.78 -29.81
N ASN A 68 42.09 -36.35 -28.76
CA ASN A 68 41.48 -35.01 -28.68
C ASN A 68 42.51 -33.88 -28.48
N TYR A 69 43.77 -34.20 -28.18
CA TYR A 69 44.83 -33.21 -27.96
C TYR A 69 45.67 -32.96 -29.23
N CYS A 70 45.66 -31.72 -29.73
CA CYS A 70 46.51 -31.34 -30.85
C CYS A 70 47.93 -30.99 -30.37
N ARG A 71 48.85 -31.95 -30.50
CA ARG A 71 50.24 -31.81 -30.03
C ARG A 71 50.96 -30.60 -30.60
N SER A 72 50.89 -30.36 -31.90
CA SER A 72 51.55 -29.21 -32.54
C SER A 72 51.10 -27.86 -31.96
N LYS A 73 49.82 -27.73 -31.62
CA LYS A 73 49.30 -26.52 -30.97
C LYS A 73 49.71 -26.44 -29.50
N GLY A 74 49.73 -27.57 -28.81
CA GLY A 74 50.24 -27.67 -27.43
C GLY A 74 51.70 -27.23 -27.30
N GLU A 75 52.55 -27.65 -28.25
CA GLU A 75 53.97 -27.25 -28.32
C GLU A 75 54.11 -25.74 -28.56
N GLN A 76 53.34 -25.19 -29.50
CA GLN A 76 53.35 -23.76 -29.80
C GLN A 76 52.95 -22.91 -28.59
N ILE A 77 51.90 -23.32 -27.87
CA ILE A 77 51.44 -22.61 -26.66
C ILE A 77 52.53 -22.66 -25.58
N ALA A 78 53.10 -23.84 -25.31
CA ALA A 78 54.16 -23.99 -24.31
C ALA A 78 55.39 -23.14 -24.67
N LEU A 79 55.80 -23.12 -25.94
CA LEU A 79 56.92 -22.31 -26.43
C LEU A 79 56.66 -20.80 -26.30
N ASN A 80 55.43 -20.35 -26.55
CA ASN A 80 55.08 -18.94 -26.39
C ASN A 80 55.11 -18.50 -24.92
N VAL A 81 54.70 -19.38 -24.01
CA VAL A 81 54.61 -19.09 -22.57
C VAL A 81 55.97 -19.17 -21.88
N ASP A 82 56.71 -20.26 -22.09
CA ASP A 82 57.95 -20.54 -21.37
C ASP A 82 59.21 -20.15 -22.16
N GLY A 83 59.11 -20.12 -23.49
CA GLY A 83 60.25 -19.84 -24.35
C GLY A 83 61.15 -21.02 -24.66
N THR A 84 62.28 -20.72 -25.27
CA THR A 84 63.30 -21.69 -25.69
C THR A 84 64.26 -22.08 -24.56
N GLY A 85 64.29 -21.32 -23.46
CA GLY A 85 65.08 -21.59 -22.27
C GLY A 85 64.40 -22.60 -21.34
N THR A 86 65.20 -23.46 -20.69
CA THR A 86 64.69 -24.37 -19.66
C THR A 86 64.98 -23.74 -18.29
N ASP A 87 64.16 -22.78 -17.89
CA ASP A 87 64.27 -22.13 -16.58
C ASP A 87 63.52 -22.94 -15.52
N GLU A 88 64.02 -22.92 -14.28
CA GLU A 88 63.36 -23.46 -13.06
C GLU A 88 61.95 -22.87 -12.82
N THR A 89 61.56 -21.83 -13.57
CA THR A 89 60.28 -21.12 -13.46
C THR A 89 59.29 -21.44 -14.59
N SER A 90 59.60 -22.43 -15.44
CA SER A 90 58.73 -22.86 -16.55
C SER A 90 57.36 -23.29 -16.04
N THR A 91 56.32 -22.84 -16.74
CA THR A 91 54.93 -23.15 -16.45
C THR A 91 54.61 -24.61 -16.80
N TYR A 92 55.15 -25.13 -17.90
CA TYR A 92 54.86 -26.46 -18.43
C TYR A 92 56.13 -27.33 -18.50
N SER A 93 56.16 -28.39 -17.69
CA SER A 93 57.34 -29.25 -17.56
C SER A 93 57.68 -30.05 -18.82
N SER A 94 56.67 -30.44 -19.60
CA SER A 94 56.83 -31.36 -20.74
C SER A 94 57.03 -30.67 -22.10
N LYS A 95 57.23 -29.34 -22.13
CA LYS A 95 57.22 -28.50 -23.35
C LYS A 95 55.93 -28.60 -24.18
N LEU A 96 54.89 -29.18 -23.60
CA LEU A 96 53.52 -29.26 -24.08
C LEU A 96 52.63 -28.59 -23.04
N MET A 97 51.48 -28.05 -23.44
CA MET A 97 50.47 -27.61 -22.49
C MET A 97 49.86 -28.84 -21.78
N ASP A 98 50.48 -29.27 -20.69
CA ASP A 98 50.20 -30.49 -19.93
C ASP A 98 49.30 -30.27 -18.70
N LYS A 99 48.97 -29.01 -18.41
CA LYS A 99 48.10 -28.65 -17.30
C LYS A 99 47.14 -27.53 -17.63
N GLN A 100 46.03 -27.50 -16.90
CA GLN A 100 45.04 -26.45 -16.90
C GLN A 100 44.87 -25.90 -15.48
N SER A 101 44.98 -24.58 -15.33
CA SER A 101 44.75 -23.91 -14.06
C SER A 101 43.31 -23.40 -13.96
N PHE A 102 42.67 -23.60 -12.81
CA PHE A 102 41.36 -23.06 -12.47
C PHE A 102 41.49 -22.06 -11.33
N CYS A 103 40.87 -20.89 -11.47
CA CYS A 103 40.86 -19.86 -10.46
C CYS A 103 39.43 -19.65 -9.94
N SER A 104 39.29 -19.54 -8.62
CA SER A 104 38.00 -19.30 -7.99
C SER A 104 37.61 -17.82 -8.03
N SER A 105 36.31 -17.56 -8.12
CA SER A 105 35.68 -16.28 -7.77
C SER A 105 34.68 -16.51 -6.63
N GLN A 106 34.73 -15.68 -5.59
CA GLN A 106 33.74 -15.72 -4.51
C GLN A 106 32.38 -15.23 -5.03
N THR A 107 31.31 -15.99 -4.77
CA THR A 107 29.97 -15.65 -5.28
C THR A 107 29.22 -14.68 -4.38
N THR A 108 29.35 -14.86 -3.06
CA THR A 108 28.65 -14.05 -2.05
C THR A 108 29.55 -13.82 -0.85
N SER A 109 29.46 -12.64 -0.23
CA SER A 109 30.18 -12.34 1.02
C SER A 109 29.51 -12.94 2.26
N ASN A 110 28.20 -13.20 2.22
CA ASN A 110 27.46 -13.78 3.33
C ASN A 110 26.86 -15.14 2.97
N VAL A 111 27.40 -16.19 3.57
CA VAL A 111 26.99 -17.58 3.38
C VAL A 111 26.23 -18.16 4.56
N SER A 112 25.92 -17.38 5.60
CA SER A 112 25.32 -17.89 6.85
C SER A 112 23.95 -18.56 6.66
N ARG A 113 23.25 -18.24 5.57
CA ARG A 113 21.95 -18.81 5.22
C ARG A 113 22.02 -20.08 4.37
N TYR A 114 23.21 -20.51 3.94
CA TYR A 114 23.38 -21.69 3.11
C TYR A 114 23.96 -22.85 3.92
N ALA A 115 23.41 -24.05 3.70
CA ALA A 115 23.88 -25.28 4.31
C ALA A 115 23.90 -26.40 3.26
N ALA A 116 24.86 -27.31 3.39
CA ALA A 116 24.82 -28.60 2.73
C ALA A 116 23.93 -29.55 3.53
N ALA A 117 23.18 -30.41 2.84
CA ALA A 117 22.30 -31.37 3.48
C ALA A 117 22.63 -32.79 3.00
N ILE A 118 22.91 -33.70 3.94
CA ILE A 118 23.06 -35.12 3.64
C ILE A 118 21.84 -35.88 4.14
N TYR A 119 21.15 -36.54 3.21
CA TYR A 119 19.98 -37.36 3.50
C TYR A 119 20.38 -38.82 3.64
N ARG A 120 19.97 -39.47 4.73
CA ARG A 120 20.23 -40.90 4.96
C ARG A 120 19.15 -41.50 5.84
N LYS A 121 18.53 -42.59 5.38
CA LYS A 121 17.60 -43.42 6.17
C LYS A 121 16.43 -42.64 6.83
N GLY A 122 15.88 -41.63 6.15
CA GLY A 122 14.77 -40.83 6.70
C GLY A 122 15.20 -39.64 7.56
N GLU A 123 16.50 -39.38 7.68
CA GLU A 123 17.05 -38.25 8.42
C GLU A 123 17.79 -37.28 7.49
N LEU A 124 17.69 -35.99 7.77
CA LEU A 124 18.39 -34.92 7.05
C LEU A 124 19.38 -34.22 7.98
N HIS A 125 20.67 -34.28 7.66
CA HIS A 125 21.71 -33.62 8.45
C HIS A 125 22.23 -32.38 7.71
N LEU A 126 21.99 -31.20 8.29
CA LEU A 126 22.41 -29.90 7.76
C LEU A 126 23.80 -29.53 8.29
N THR A 127 24.70 -29.07 7.41
CA THR A 127 26.01 -28.52 7.76
C THR A 127 26.18 -27.13 7.13
N PRO A 128 26.42 -26.06 7.90
CA PRO A 128 26.66 -24.73 7.35
C PRO A 128 27.86 -24.69 6.39
N LEU A 129 27.75 -23.86 5.34
CA LEU A 129 28.86 -23.64 4.41
C LEU A 129 29.74 -22.47 4.87
N HIS A 130 31.06 -22.64 4.78
CA HIS A 130 32.02 -21.58 5.05
C HIS A 130 32.25 -20.67 3.83
N GLY A 131 32.08 -21.19 2.61
CA GLY A 131 32.23 -20.42 1.38
C GLY A 131 31.64 -21.10 0.16
N ILE A 132 31.19 -20.30 -0.81
CA ILE A 132 30.71 -20.76 -2.11
C ILE A 132 31.57 -20.13 -3.19
N LEU A 133 32.28 -20.97 -3.95
CA LEU A 133 33.28 -20.54 -4.93
C LEU A 133 32.91 -21.05 -6.32
N GLN A 134 32.99 -20.15 -7.30
CA GLN A 134 32.88 -20.50 -8.71
C GLN A 134 34.27 -20.69 -9.30
N MET A 135 34.55 -21.90 -9.76
CA MET A 135 35.80 -22.26 -10.43
C MET A 135 35.67 -22.01 -11.92
N ARG A 136 36.60 -21.23 -12.48
CA ARG A 136 36.70 -20.96 -13.92
C ARG A 136 38.11 -21.30 -14.42
N PRO A 137 38.26 -21.84 -15.65
CA PRO A 137 39.57 -21.94 -16.27
C PRO A 137 40.25 -20.58 -16.32
N SER A 138 41.51 -20.54 -15.91
CA SER A 138 42.35 -19.35 -16.01
C SER A 138 43.03 -19.33 -17.37
N PHE A 139 43.03 -18.16 -18.01
CA PHE A 139 43.77 -17.91 -19.25
C PHE A 139 45.05 -17.09 -18.99
N SER A 140 45.51 -17.01 -17.74
CA SER A 140 46.71 -16.26 -17.34
C SER A 140 47.99 -16.69 -18.06
N TYR A 141 48.02 -17.88 -18.67
CA TYR A 141 49.12 -18.30 -19.52
C TYR A 141 49.23 -17.45 -20.80
N LEU A 142 48.12 -16.95 -21.34
CA LEU A 142 48.14 -16.03 -22.48
C LEU A 142 48.76 -14.67 -22.08
N ASP A 143 48.37 -14.13 -20.92
CA ASP A 143 48.96 -12.89 -20.40
C ASP A 143 50.48 -13.03 -20.19
N LYS A 144 50.94 -14.20 -19.72
CA LYS A 144 52.36 -14.53 -19.60
C LYS A 144 53.06 -14.60 -20.95
N ALA A 145 52.43 -15.23 -21.95
CA ALA A 145 52.98 -15.29 -23.31
C ALA A 145 53.14 -13.90 -23.92
N ASP A 146 52.14 -13.02 -23.75
CA ASP A 146 52.20 -11.64 -24.23
C ASP A 146 53.25 -10.80 -23.48
N ALA A 147 53.42 -11.04 -22.18
CA ALA A 147 54.50 -10.41 -21.42
C ALA A 147 55.89 -10.85 -21.91
N LYS A 148 56.07 -12.16 -22.15
CA LYS A 148 57.32 -12.70 -22.69
C LYS A 148 57.60 -12.26 -24.13
N TYR A 149 56.56 -12.14 -24.95
CA TYR A 149 56.68 -11.57 -26.29
C TYR A 149 57.17 -10.12 -26.23
N ARG A 150 56.54 -9.29 -25.39
CA ARG A 150 56.97 -7.89 -25.19
C ARG A 150 58.40 -7.77 -24.66
N GLU A 151 58.80 -8.62 -23.71
CA GLU A 151 60.20 -8.67 -23.24
C GLU A 151 61.18 -9.00 -24.37
N ARG A 152 60.83 -9.94 -25.27
CA ARG A 152 61.69 -10.31 -26.40
C ARG A 152 61.77 -9.24 -27.48
N GLU A 153 60.65 -8.60 -27.81
CA GLU A 153 60.66 -7.49 -28.78
C GLU A 153 61.51 -6.33 -28.25
N ALA A 154 61.36 -5.97 -26.96
CA ALA A 154 62.19 -4.97 -26.31
C ALA A 154 63.70 -5.35 -26.27
N ALA A 155 64.02 -6.64 -26.22
CA ALA A 155 65.41 -7.13 -26.25
C ALA A 155 66.00 -7.26 -27.67
N ASN A 156 65.15 -7.35 -28.71
CA ASN A 156 65.56 -7.55 -30.09
C ASN A 156 65.62 -6.25 -30.92
N GLU A 157 65.19 -5.10 -30.38
CA GLU A 157 65.43 -3.80 -31.01
C GLU A 157 66.94 -3.46 -31.02
N PRO A 158 67.60 -3.41 -32.19
CA PRO A 158 69.03 -3.15 -32.27
C PRO A 158 69.26 -1.64 -32.31
N GLY A 159 69.57 -1.06 -31.15
CA GLY A 159 70.18 0.27 -31.05
C GLY A 159 69.22 1.46 -31.09
N ASP A 160 68.70 1.82 -29.92
CA ASP A 160 68.93 3.17 -29.38
C ASP A 160 69.31 3.07 -27.91
N SER A 161 70.48 2.49 -27.67
CA SER A 161 71.22 2.70 -26.44
C SER A 161 71.88 4.08 -26.48
N SER A 162 71.11 5.18 -26.56
CA SER A 162 71.63 6.54 -26.33
C SER A 162 70.60 7.68 -26.29
N GLN A 163 69.36 7.54 -25.81
CA GLN A 163 68.60 8.69 -25.25
C GLN A 163 67.23 8.26 -24.70
N ASP A 164 67.26 7.51 -23.60
CA ASP A 164 66.33 7.66 -22.47
C ASP A 164 66.76 6.64 -21.39
N GLU A 165 68.03 6.75 -20.99
CA GLU A 165 68.29 6.83 -19.56
C GLU A 165 67.45 8.01 -19.11
N ALA A 166 66.18 7.75 -18.78
CA ALA A 166 65.36 8.70 -18.05
C ALA A 166 66.24 9.04 -16.87
N GLU A 167 66.78 10.26 -16.93
CA GLU A 167 67.67 10.83 -15.95
C GLU A 167 67.17 10.30 -14.61
N GLU A 168 68.00 9.51 -13.91
CA GLU A 168 67.91 9.48 -12.46
C GLU A 168 68.16 10.92 -12.06
N ASP A 169 67.09 11.69 -12.18
CA ASP A 169 66.87 12.99 -11.63
C ASP A 169 67.23 12.73 -10.19
N VAL A 170 68.43 13.17 -9.82
CA VAL A 170 68.94 13.14 -8.46
C VAL A 170 67.94 14.00 -7.72
N LYS A 171 66.82 13.38 -7.33
CA LYS A 171 65.79 13.96 -6.51
C LYS A 171 66.57 14.24 -5.26
N GLN A 172 66.92 15.51 -5.09
CA GLN A 172 67.21 16.08 -3.81
C GLN A 172 66.24 15.41 -2.86
N ILE A 173 66.78 14.68 -1.88
CA ILE A 173 66.02 14.07 -0.79
C ILE A 173 65.46 15.26 -0.01
N THR A 174 64.44 15.88 -0.58
CA THR A 174 63.56 16.80 0.09
C THR A 174 62.74 15.83 0.89
N VAL A 175 63.03 15.75 2.18
CA VAL A 175 62.22 15.02 3.14
C VAL A 175 60.84 15.71 3.11
N ARG A 176 60.01 15.32 2.13
CA ARG A 176 58.63 15.73 2.04
C ARG A 176 57.95 15.01 3.18
N PHE A 177 57.88 15.68 4.32
CA PHE A 177 56.97 15.30 5.39
C PHE A 177 55.63 14.97 4.75
N SER A 178 55.21 13.72 4.90
CA SER A 178 53.94 13.23 4.37
C SER A 178 52.87 14.21 4.81
N ARG A 179 52.31 14.97 3.85
CA ARG A 179 51.14 15.79 4.15
C ARG A 179 50.08 14.83 4.69
N PRO A 180 49.45 15.13 5.85
CA PRO A 180 48.35 14.31 6.32
C PRO A 180 47.30 14.23 5.20
N GLU A 181 47.11 13.01 4.68
CA GLU A 181 46.15 12.72 3.63
C GLU A 181 44.75 13.08 4.14
N SER A 182 43.95 13.77 3.33
CA SER A 182 42.57 14.06 3.71
C SER A 182 41.78 12.75 3.84
N GLU A 183 40.81 12.72 4.74
CA GLU A 183 40.02 11.51 5.02
C GLU A 183 39.34 10.96 3.76
N GLN A 184 38.85 11.85 2.88
CA GLN A 184 38.25 11.49 1.59
C GLN A 184 39.27 10.91 0.59
N ALA A 185 40.49 11.44 0.54
CA ALA A 185 41.53 10.90 -0.35
C ALA A 185 41.96 9.50 0.11
N ARG A 186 42.10 9.31 1.42
CA ARG A 186 42.39 8.00 2.02
C ARG A 186 41.29 6.98 1.70
N GLN A 187 40.02 7.37 1.82
CA GLN A 187 38.90 6.50 1.48
C GLN A 187 38.91 6.09 0.00
N ARG A 188 39.14 7.04 -0.93
CA ARG A 188 39.24 6.74 -2.37
C ARG A 188 40.42 5.83 -2.69
N ARG A 189 41.56 6.02 -2.04
CA ARG A 189 42.73 5.14 -2.17
C ARG A 189 42.42 3.73 -1.66
N VAL A 190 41.76 3.58 -0.51
CA VAL A 190 41.39 2.27 0.05
C VAL A 190 40.37 1.54 -0.84
N GLN A 191 39.54 2.28 -1.58
CA GLN A 191 38.59 1.74 -2.55
C GLN A 191 39.20 1.54 -3.96
N SER A 192 40.45 1.92 -4.19
CA SER A 192 41.08 1.77 -5.51
C SER A 192 41.43 0.31 -5.79
N TYR A 193 41.39 -0.07 -7.07
CA TYR A 193 41.74 -1.41 -7.52
C TYR A 193 43.17 -1.79 -7.14
N GLU A 194 44.14 -0.88 -7.34
CA GLU A 194 45.55 -1.12 -7.01
C GLU A 194 45.76 -1.40 -5.51
N PHE A 195 45.11 -0.61 -4.64
CA PHE A 195 45.21 -0.82 -3.20
C PHE A 195 44.59 -2.16 -2.80
N LEU A 196 43.41 -2.48 -3.36
CA LEU A 196 42.74 -3.74 -3.08
C LEU A 196 43.55 -4.94 -3.59
N GLN A 197 44.15 -4.85 -4.78
CA GLN A 197 45.01 -5.88 -5.36
C GLN A 197 46.27 -6.10 -4.52
N LYS A 198 46.92 -5.01 -4.07
CA LYS A 198 48.09 -5.10 -3.19
C LYS A 198 47.74 -5.77 -1.85
N ARG A 199 46.63 -5.36 -1.22
CA ARG A 199 46.12 -5.99 0.00
C ARG A 199 45.80 -7.48 -0.19
N GLN A 200 45.28 -7.85 -1.36
CA GLN A 200 45.04 -9.26 -1.70
C GLN A 200 46.35 -10.04 -1.96
N ALA A 201 47.40 -9.36 -2.43
CA ALA A 201 48.71 -9.97 -2.66
C ALA A 201 49.49 -10.23 -1.34
N GLU A 202 49.23 -9.45 -0.28
CA GLU A 202 49.84 -9.63 1.05
C GLU A 202 49.48 -10.98 1.70
N GLU A 203 48.32 -11.57 1.36
CA GLU A 203 47.96 -12.90 1.84
C GLU A 203 48.72 -13.98 1.07
N HIS A 204 49.43 -14.84 1.79
CA HIS A 204 50.25 -15.90 1.22
C HIS A 204 49.39 -17.11 0.83
N TRP A 205 49.82 -17.84 -0.20
CA TRP A 205 49.18 -19.08 -0.61
C TRP A 205 49.51 -20.22 0.35
N VAL A 206 48.48 -20.98 0.75
CA VAL A 206 48.62 -22.22 1.51
C VAL A 206 48.44 -23.38 0.55
N HIS A 207 49.43 -24.25 0.46
CA HIS A 207 49.38 -25.45 -0.38
C HIS A 207 48.60 -26.56 0.31
N LEU A 208 47.74 -27.22 -0.46
CA LEU A 208 46.86 -28.29 -0.01
C LEU A 208 47.15 -29.57 -0.80
N HIS A 209 46.97 -30.71 -0.13
CA HIS A 209 46.94 -32.00 -0.80
C HIS A 209 45.51 -32.31 -1.23
N TYR A 210 45.35 -32.64 -2.51
CA TYR A 210 44.06 -33.04 -3.07
C TYR A 210 43.84 -34.53 -2.84
N TYR A 211 42.67 -34.89 -2.32
CA TYR A 211 42.20 -36.26 -2.19
C TYR A 211 40.87 -36.36 -2.94
N GLY A 212 40.79 -37.31 -3.88
CA GLY A 212 39.63 -37.46 -4.76
C GLY A 212 38.41 -38.06 -4.07
N LEU A 213 37.28 -38.10 -4.76
CA LEU A 213 36.00 -38.57 -4.21
C LEU A 213 36.05 -40.03 -3.72
N ARG A 214 36.83 -40.89 -4.39
CA ARG A 214 36.95 -42.32 -4.09
C ARG A 214 38.05 -42.66 -3.08
N ASP A 215 38.73 -41.66 -2.54
CA ASP A 215 39.77 -41.92 -1.53
C ASP A 215 39.15 -42.20 -0.15
N SER A 216 39.78 -43.11 0.59
CA SER A 216 39.42 -43.50 1.96
C SER A 216 39.31 -42.31 2.91
N ARG A 217 40.16 -41.28 2.73
CA ARG A 217 40.12 -40.04 3.51
C ARG A 217 38.82 -39.26 3.28
N SER A 218 38.37 -39.17 2.04
CA SER A 218 37.13 -38.48 1.66
C SER A 218 35.91 -39.18 2.26
N GLU A 219 35.89 -40.52 2.26
CA GLU A 219 34.84 -41.30 2.92
C GLU A 219 34.84 -41.11 4.44
N HIS A 220 36.01 -41.06 5.07
CA HIS A 220 36.13 -40.81 6.50
C HIS A 220 35.66 -39.39 6.86
N GLU A 221 36.09 -38.37 6.11
CA GLU A 221 35.71 -36.97 6.38
C GLU A 221 34.22 -36.71 6.13
N ARG A 222 33.60 -37.44 5.18
CA ARG A 222 32.15 -37.42 4.96
C ARG A 222 31.35 -37.81 6.21
N GLN A 223 31.92 -38.58 7.13
CA GLN A 223 31.25 -38.95 8.38
C GLN A 223 31.01 -37.73 9.29
N TYR A 224 31.84 -36.68 9.19
CA TYR A 224 31.67 -35.45 9.98
C TYR A 224 30.52 -34.55 9.51
N LEU A 225 29.88 -34.86 8.38
CA LEU A 225 28.63 -34.21 7.95
C LEU A 225 27.40 -34.71 8.71
N PHE A 226 27.51 -35.85 9.41
CA PHE A 226 26.46 -36.35 10.28
C PHE A 226 26.59 -35.75 11.68
N SER A 227 25.47 -35.42 12.30
CA SER A 227 25.45 -34.99 13.69
C SER A 227 25.73 -36.19 14.61
N GLN A 228 26.61 -36.02 15.59
CA GLN A 228 27.01 -37.08 16.53
C GLN A 228 26.07 -37.20 17.75
N GLY A 229 25.00 -36.42 17.80
CA GLY A 229 24.10 -36.35 18.95
C GLY A 229 22.67 -36.74 18.57
N HIS A 230 22.25 -37.94 18.96
CA HIS A 230 20.83 -38.28 19.12
C HIS A 230 20.32 -37.62 20.42
N SER A 231 20.30 -36.30 20.46
CA SER A 231 19.70 -35.61 21.61
C SER A 231 18.24 -35.37 21.31
N LEU A 232 17.37 -36.18 21.92
CA LEU A 232 15.93 -35.91 22.07
C LEU A 232 15.65 -34.67 22.94
N ALA A 233 16.66 -33.85 23.26
CA ALA A 233 16.47 -32.58 23.93
C ALA A 233 15.81 -31.62 22.93
N GLY A 234 14.53 -31.31 23.16
CA GLY A 234 13.80 -30.32 22.39
C GLY A 234 14.61 -29.04 22.18
N ASN A 235 14.49 -28.47 20.98
CA ASN A 235 15.24 -27.30 20.59
C ASN A 235 14.97 -26.11 21.53
N THR A 236 15.97 -25.72 22.33
CA THR A 236 15.84 -24.62 23.30
C THR A 236 15.97 -23.24 22.65
N GLU A 237 16.47 -23.16 21.41
CA GLU A 237 16.79 -21.90 20.73
C GLU A 237 15.67 -21.42 19.80
N LEU A 238 14.88 -22.32 19.22
CA LEU A 238 13.79 -22.02 18.29
C LEU A 238 12.42 -21.95 18.98
N ILE A 239 12.32 -21.19 20.07
CA ILE A 239 11.12 -21.09 20.93
C ILE A 239 10.25 -19.84 20.66
N LYS A 240 10.59 -19.04 19.66
CA LYS A 240 9.91 -17.75 19.40
C LYS A 240 8.51 -17.94 18.80
N SER A 241 7.57 -17.10 19.19
CA SER A 241 6.24 -17.09 18.59
C SER A 241 6.27 -16.54 17.15
N PRO A 242 5.27 -16.88 16.29
CA PRO A 242 5.20 -16.34 14.94
C PRO A 242 5.23 -14.80 14.88
N SER A 243 4.58 -14.13 15.83
CA SER A 243 4.59 -12.66 15.93
C SER A 243 5.97 -12.10 16.29
N GLU A 244 6.67 -12.73 17.22
CA GLU A 244 8.03 -12.32 17.60
C GLU A 244 9.03 -12.56 16.47
N TYR A 245 8.90 -13.68 15.77
CA TYR A 245 9.73 -14.01 14.63
C TYR A 245 9.51 -13.00 13.49
N LEU A 246 8.25 -12.66 13.18
CA LEU A 246 7.93 -11.66 12.18
C LEU A 246 8.51 -10.28 12.54
N MET A 247 8.39 -9.85 13.80
CA MET A 247 9.00 -8.60 14.27
C MET A 247 10.53 -8.60 14.18
N MET A 248 11.19 -9.76 14.29
CA MET A 248 12.64 -9.85 14.09
C MET A 248 13.03 -9.76 12.62
N LEU A 249 12.25 -10.38 11.73
CA LEU A 249 12.48 -10.32 10.28
C LEU A 249 12.21 -8.91 9.72
N VAL A 250 11.23 -8.23 10.29
CA VAL A 250 10.81 -6.88 9.91
C VAL A 250 10.87 -6.00 11.16
N PRO A 251 12.07 -5.54 11.57
CA PRO A 251 12.18 -4.66 12.71
C PRO A 251 11.37 -3.38 12.44
N PRO A 252 10.59 -2.88 13.41
CA PRO A 252 9.87 -1.63 13.22
C PRO A 252 10.89 -0.52 12.93
N SER A 253 10.59 0.29 11.91
CA SER A 253 11.34 1.52 11.70
C SER A 253 11.22 2.32 13.00
N VAL A 254 12.37 2.64 13.61
CA VAL A 254 12.41 3.68 14.63
C VAL A 254 12.10 4.96 13.87
N GLU A 255 10.82 5.27 13.72
CA GLU A 255 10.39 6.63 13.47
C GLU A 255 10.84 7.38 14.72
N GLU A 256 12.03 7.99 14.64
CA GLU A 256 12.33 9.14 15.49
C GLU A 256 11.07 10.01 15.48
N GLU A 257 10.59 10.44 16.65
CA GLU A 257 9.51 11.41 16.79
C GLU A 257 9.88 12.73 16.06
N LYS A 258 9.89 12.70 14.74
CA LYS A 258 10.14 13.83 13.85
C LYS A 258 8.79 14.17 13.27
N ASP A 259 8.22 15.16 13.95
CA ASP A 259 7.02 15.92 13.65
C ASP A 259 5.75 15.11 13.41
N LYS A 260 4.81 15.32 14.34
CA LYS A 260 3.41 14.92 14.23
C LYS A 260 2.95 15.17 12.79
N PRO A 261 2.38 14.15 12.11
CA PRO A 261 2.01 14.30 10.71
C PRO A 261 1.09 15.50 10.52
N VAL A 262 1.30 16.20 9.41
CA VAL A 262 0.48 17.35 8.93
C VAL A 262 -0.88 16.85 8.43
N ALA A 263 -1.60 16.09 9.26
CA ALA A 263 -3.03 15.96 9.17
C ALA A 263 -3.65 17.17 9.89
N PRO A 264 -4.86 17.65 9.51
CA PRO A 264 -5.58 18.59 10.36
C PRO A 264 -5.61 18.00 11.77
N SER A 265 -5.24 18.79 12.78
CA SER A 265 -4.91 18.37 14.16
C SER A 265 -5.97 17.53 14.89
N ASN A 266 -7.12 17.30 14.26
CA ASN A 266 -8.24 16.50 14.74
C ASN A 266 -8.34 15.08 14.13
N VAL A 267 -7.48 14.68 13.18
CA VAL A 267 -7.57 13.34 12.52
C VAL A 267 -6.32 12.52 12.81
N LEU A 268 -6.42 11.57 13.75
CA LEU A 268 -5.40 10.56 14.05
C LEU A 268 -5.82 9.21 13.46
N SER A 269 -4.84 8.40 13.03
CA SER A 269 -5.11 7.00 12.66
C SER A 269 -5.54 6.19 13.88
N MET A 270 -6.26 5.09 13.70
CA MET A 270 -6.62 4.19 14.81
C MET A 270 -5.38 3.63 15.53
N ALA A 271 -4.26 3.48 14.83
CA ALA A 271 -2.99 3.05 15.42
C ALA A 271 -2.39 4.14 16.33
N GLN A 272 -2.34 5.39 15.86
CA GLN A 272 -1.89 6.53 16.67
C GLN A 272 -2.84 6.83 17.82
N LEU A 273 -4.15 6.65 17.63
CA LEU A 273 -5.12 6.81 18.71
C LEU A 273 -4.81 5.82 19.84
N ARG A 274 -4.47 4.57 19.51
CA ARG A 274 -4.15 3.52 20.50
C ARG A 274 -2.88 3.78 21.31
N THR A 275 -1.98 4.67 20.88
CA THR A 275 -0.80 5.04 21.67
C THR A 275 -1.09 6.10 22.73
N LEU A 276 -2.24 6.79 22.65
CA LEU A 276 -2.62 7.84 23.59
C LEU A 276 -3.29 7.28 24.86
N PRO A 277 -3.32 8.04 25.98
CA PRO A 277 -4.11 7.68 27.16
C PRO A 277 -5.61 7.57 26.85
N LEU A 278 -6.32 6.65 27.50
CA LEU A 278 -7.74 6.35 27.25
C LEU A 278 -8.65 7.60 27.25
N ALA A 279 -8.40 8.55 28.16
CA ALA A 279 -9.17 9.79 28.24
C ALA A 279 -9.03 10.64 26.98
N ASP A 280 -7.82 10.73 26.43
CA ASP A 280 -7.54 11.49 25.21
C ASP A 280 -8.10 10.77 23.98
N GLN A 281 -8.03 9.44 23.93
CA GLN A 281 -8.67 8.64 22.89
C GLN A 281 -10.16 8.95 22.79
N ILE A 282 -10.87 8.88 23.93
CA ILE A 282 -12.31 9.12 23.99
C ILE A 282 -12.63 10.58 23.67
N LYS A 283 -11.83 11.54 24.15
CA LYS A 283 -12.01 12.97 23.85
C LYS A 283 -11.89 13.25 22.34
N ILE A 284 -10.90 12.67 21.68
CA ILE A 284 -10.68 12.83 20.24
C ILE A 284 -11.80 12.15 19.45
N LEU A 285 -12.18 10.92 19.82
CA LEU A 285 -13.32 10.23 19.19
C LEU A 285 -14.62 11.03 19.32
N MET A 286 -14.93 11.55 20.50
CA MET A 286 -16.13 12.37 20.73
C MET A 286 -16.07 13.69 19.96
N LYS A 287 -14.90 14.31 19.83
CA LYS A 287 -14.72 15.48 18.97
C LYS A 287 -14.97 15.17 17.50
N ASN A 288 -14.73 13.96 17.01
CA ASN A 288 -14.92 13.65 15.60
C ASN A 288 -16.34 13.14 15.33
N VAL A 289 -16.84 12.21 16.13
CA VAL A 289 -18.12 11.54 15.90
C VAL A 289 -19.31 12.38 16.37
N LYS A 290 -19.12 13.24 17.39
CA LYS A 290 -20.13 14.11 18.06
C LYS A 290 -21.27 13.39 18.78
N VAL A 291 -21.79 12.30 18.22
CA VAL A 291 -22.88 11.48 18.80
C VAL A 291 -22.64 9.98 18.57
N ILE A 292 -22.61 9.18 19.63
CA ILE A 292 -22.30 7.74 19.55
C ILE A 292 -23.06 6.91 20.60
N ALA A 293 -23.44 5.70 20.24
CA ALA A 293 -23.90 4.69 21.21
C ALA A 293 -22.70 4.14 22.00
N PHE A 294 -22.89 3.81 23.28
CA PHE A 294 -21.77 3.36 24.12
C PHE A 294 -21.13 2.05 23.60
N ALA A 295 -21.93 1.12 23.07
CA ALA A 295 -21.43 -0.12 22.46
C ALA A 295 -20.50 0.15 21.27
N ASN A 296 -20.84 1.13 20.43
CA ASN A 296 -20.03 1.51 19.27
C ASN A 296 -18.72 2.18 19.72
N LEU A 297 -18.74 2.98 20.79
CA LEU A 297 -17.50 3.52 21.35
C LEU A 297 -16.56 2.39 21.79
N MET A 298 -17.09 1.39 22.51
CA MET A 298 -16.29 0.24 22.95
C MET A 298 -15.68 -0.54 21.78
N SER A 299 -16.38 -0.63 20.64
CA SER A 299 -15.86 -1.28 19.42
C SER A 299 -14.71 -0.52 18.75
N LEU A 300 -14.59 0.79 18.99
CA LEU A 300 -13.50 1.62 18.47
C LEU A 300 -12.27 1.61 19.37
N LEU A 301 -12.42 1.29 20.65
CA LEU A 301 -11.31 1.20 21.60
C LEU A 301 -10.55 -0.13 21.43
N ALA A 302 -9.36 -0.23 22.03
CA ALA A 302 -8.58 -1.47 21.97
C ALA A 302 -9.34 -2.65 22.63
N SER A 303 -9.23 -3.84 22.04
CA SER A 303 -9.81 -5.06 22.59
C SER A 303 -9.31 -5.29 24.01
N GLY A 304 -10.23 -5.44 24.97
CA GLY A 304 -9.90 -5.57 26.40
C GLY A 304 -9.96 -4.27 27.21
N THR A 305 -10.36 -3.14 26.61
CA THR A 305 -10.59 -1.90 27.37
C THR A 305 -11.69 -2.09 28.42
N ASP A 306 -11.42 -1.69 29.67
CA ASP A 306 -12.42 -1.72 30.75
C ASP A 306 -13.58 -0.74 30.47
N ALA A 307 -14.80 -1.29 30.36
CA ALA A 307 -16.01 -0.52 30.14
C ALA A 307 -16.26 0.51 31.26
N THR A 308 -15.90 0.20 32.50
CA THR A 308 -16.13 1.11 33.65
C THR A 308 -15.21 2.32 33.57
N ALA A 309 -13.94 2.13 33.21
CA ALA A 309 -12.99 3.20 32.94
C ALA A 309 -13.44 4.06 31.75
N ALA A 310 -13.84 3.44 30.64
CA ALA A 310 -14.36 4.17 29.46
C ALA A 310 -15.59 5.01 29.81
N LEU A 311 -16.51 4.47 30.61
CA LEU A 311 -17.71 5.15 31.07
C LEU A 311 -17.41 6.33 32.01
N ARG A 312 -16.34 6.25 32.82
CA ARG A 312 -15.86 7.38 33.63
C ARG A 312 -15.26 8.48 32.75
N CYS A 313 -14.44 8.11 31.76
CA CYS A 313 -13.80 9.06 30.85
C CYS A 313 -14.82 9.79 29.96
N ILE A 314 -15.79 9.08 29.38
CA ILE A 314 -16.77 9.68 28.46
C ILE A 314 -17.66 10.72 29.15
N GLN A 315 -18.01 10.51 30.43
CA GLN A 315 -18.78 11.47 31.25
C GLN A 315 -18.06 12.82 31.44
N GLN A 316 -16.73 12.86 31.30
CA GLN A 316 -15.98 14.10 31.39
C GLN A 316 -16.13 14.96 30.13
N VAL A 317 -16.35 14.34 28.97
CA VAL A 317 -16.33 15.02 27.65
C VAL A 317 -17.67 14.99 26.90
N ALA A 318 -18.65 14.22 27.37
CA ALA A 318 -19.96 14.05 26.75
C ALA A 318 -21.09 14.01 27.78
N LEU A 319 -22.33 14.21 27.31
CA LEU A 319 -23.58 14.10 28.07
C LEU A 319 -24.52 13.09 27.40
N LEU A 320 -25.38 12.46 28.19
CA LEU A 320 -26.31 11.46 27.69
C LEU A 320 -27.58 12.13 27.13
N VAL A 321 -27.94 11.85 25.88
CA VAL A 321 -29.17 12.31 25.21
C VAL A 321 -29.82 11.10 24.54
N GLN A 322 -31.06 10.77 24.92
CA GLN A 322 -31.80 9.61 24.40
C GLN A 322 -31.00 8.29 24.46
N GLY A 323 -30.31 8.03 25.59
CA GLY A 323 -29.47 6.82 25.77
C GLY A 323 -28.14 6.84 25.02
N ASN A 324 -27.86 7.86 24.19
CA ASN A 324 -26.63 7.99 23.42
C ASN A 324 -25.75 9.12 23.97
N TRP A 325 -24.44 9.05 23.72
CA TRP A 325 -23.49 10.05 24.19
C TRP A 325 -23.29 11.15 23.16
N VAL A 326 -23.51 12.40 23.59
CA VAL A 326 -23.33 13.60 22.78
C VAL A 326 -22.20 14.44 23.37
N VAL A 327 -21.22 14.82 22.56
CA VAL A 327 -20.07 15.62 23.00
C VAL A 327 -20.54 16.93 23.65
N LYS A 328 -19.89 17.34 24.74
CA LYS A 328 -20.20 18.60 25.44
C LYS A 328 -19.83 19.81 24.59
N SER A 329 -20.54 20.91 24.80
CA SER A 329 -20.37 22.12 23.99
C SER A 329 -19.00 22.79 24.23
N ASP A 330 -18.49 22.78 25.46
CA ASP A 330 -17.18 23.33 25.84
C ASP A 330 -15.99 22.53 25.27
N VAL A 331 -16.20 21.25 24.92
CA VAL A 331 -15.21 20.43 24.21
C VAL A 331 -15.10 20.85 22.74
N LEU A 332 -16.21 21.31 22.14
CA LEU A 332 -16.25 21.77 20.74
C LEU A 332 -15.88 23.24 20.58
N TYR A 333 -16.34 24.09 21.50
CA TYR A 333 -16.13 25.54 21.48
C TYR A 333 -15.44 25.99 22.79
N PRO A 334 -14.09 25.94 22.85
CA PRO A 334 -13.32 26.48 23.97
C PRO A 334 -13.56 27.98 24.16
N LYS A 335 -13.32 28.51 25.38
CA LYS A 335 -13.67 29.88 25.80
C LYS A 335 -13.12 31.01 24.91
N ASP A 336 -12.03 30.74 24.17
CA ASP A 336 -11.35 31.73 23.32
C ASP A 336 -11.69 31.58 21.83
N THR A 337 -12.75 30.83 21.50
CA THR A 337 -13.21 30.63 20.12
C THR A 337 -14.48 31.40 19.81
N SER A 338 -14.74 31.62 18.53
CA SER A 338 -15.96 32.26 18.03
C SER A 338 -16.52 31.48 16.84
N SER A 339 -17.78 31.73 16.50
CA SER A 339 -18.42 31.08 15.36
C SER A 339 -17.66 31.41 14.07
N PRO A 340 -17.35 30.41 13.23
CA PRO A 340 -16.77 30.64 11.91
C PRO A 340 -17.76 31.33 10.95
N HIS A 341 -19.06 31.32 11.26
CA HIS A 341 -20.10 31.89 10.42
C HIS A 341 -20.52 33.30 10.85
N SER A 342 -20.69 33.52 12.16
CA SER A 342 -21.30 34.74 12.69
C SER A 342 -20.39 35.55 13.62
N GLY A 343 -19.20 35.03 13.98
CA GLY A 343 -18.30 35.65 14.95
C GLY A 343 -18.81 35.64 16.40
N VAL A 344 -19.95 34.99 16.66
CA VAL A 344 -20.54 34.88 18.00
C VAL A 344 -19.58 34.16 18.96
N PRO A 345 -19.32 34.68 20.18
CA PRO A 345 -18.42 34.04 21.14
C PRO A 345 -18.85 32.63 21.55
N ALA A 346 -17.88 31.76 21.83
CA ALA A 346 -18.08 30.37 22.22
C ALA A 346 -19.07 30.18 23.38
N GLU A 347 -19.09 31.09 24.36
CA GLU A 347 -20.02 30.99 25.49
C GLU A 347 -21.49 31.05 25.05
N VAL A 348 -21.80 31.86 24.05
CA VAL A 348 -23.15 32.02 23.52
C VAL A 348 -23.51 30.81 22.64
N LEU A 349 -22.55 30.32 21.84
CA LEU A 349 -22.71 29.08 21.07
C LEU A 349 -22.95 27.88 21.98
N CYS A 350 -22.21 27.79 23.09
CA CYS A 350 -22.38 26.71 24.06
C CYS A 350 -23.78 26.71 24.66
N ARG A 351 -24.31 27.86 25.10
CA ARG A 351 -25.67 27.96 25.64
C ARG A 351 -26.73 27.62 24.59
N GLY A 352 -26.55 28.11 23.36
CA GLY A 352 -27.48 27.82 22.26
C GLY A 352 -27.47 26.35 21.88
N ARG A 353 -26.28 25.72 21.80
CA ARG A 353 -26.14 24.29 21.55
C ARG A 353 -26.73 23.48 22.70
N ASP A 354 -26.40 23.79 23.96
CA ASP A 354 -26.95 23.11 25.14
C ASP A 354 -28.49 23.17 25.16
N PHE A 355 -29.10 24.27 24.72
CA PHE A 355 -30.55 24.38 24.54
C PHE A 355 -31.09 23.40 23.51
N VAL A 356 -30.44 23.25 22.35
CA VAL A 356 -30.80 22.25 21.34
C VAL A 356 -30.67 20.82 21.91
N MET A 357 -29.58 20.54 22.64
CA MET A 357 -29.36 19.21 23.23
C MET A 357 -30.46 18.88 24.25
N TRP A 358 -30.77 19.84 25.11
CA TRP A 358 -31.82 19.73 26.10
C TRP A 358 -33.19 19.52 25.43
N LYS A 359 -33.50 20.23 24.33
CA LYS A 359 -34.74 19.97 23.57
C LYS A 359 -34.81 18.53 23.05
N PHE A 360 -33.69 17.96 22.59
CA PHE A 360 -33.63 16.54 22.22
C PHE A 360 -33.77 15.57 23.40
N THR A 361 -33.59 16.00 24.65
CA THR A 361 -33.92 15.16 25.82
C THR A 361 -35.43 15.06 26.06
N GLN A 362 -36.21 16.03 25.58
CA GLN A 362 -37.66 16.09 25.74
C GLN A 362 -38.40 15.48 24.55
N ASP A 363 -37.97 15.86 23.35
CA ASP A 363 -38.62 15.48 22.10
C ASP A 363 -37.61 14.84 21.13
N ARG A 364 -38.08 13.94 20.28
CA ARG A 364 -37.27 13.37 19.19
C ARG A 364 -36.98 14.36 18.07
N TRP A 365 -37.79 15.42 17.99
CA TRP A 365 -37.85 16.36 16.88
C TRP A 365 -37.68 17.79 17.39
N VAL A 366 -36.95 18.61 16.63
CA VAL A 366 -36.83 20.04 16.91
C VAL A 366 -36.97 20.87 15.63
N VAL A 367 -37.48 22.09 15.77
CA VAL A 367 -37.70 23.01 14.64
C VAL A 367 -36.68 24.14 14.69
N ARG A 368 -35.88 24.29 13.62
CA ARG A 368 -34.81 25.31 13.51
C ARG A 368 -35.33 26.73 13.77
N LYS A 369 -36.53 27.07 13.26
CA LYS A 369 -37.15 28.40 13.43
C LYS A 369 -37.46 28.70 14.91
N GLU A 370 -37.97 27.72 15.65
CA GLU A 370 -38.25 27.88 17.09
C GLU A 370 -36.97 28.04 17.89
N ILE A 371 -35.95 27.22 17.58
CA ILE A 371 -34.64 27.32 18.22
C ILE A 371 -34.03 28.70 17.98
N ALA A 372 -33.97 29.17 16.74
CA ALA A 372 -33.41 30.49 16.41
C ALA A 372 -34.18 31.64 17.08
N ALA A 373 -35.50 31.52 17.18
CA ALA A 373 -36.34 32.51 17.86
C ALA A 373 -36.03 32.62 19.36
N VAL A 374 -35.72 31.51 20.03
CA VAL A 374 -35.36 31.46 21.46
C VAL A 374 -33.91 31.86 21.70
N THR A 375 -32.98 31.24 20.98
CA THR A 375 -31.54 31.42 21.23
C THR A 375 -30.98 32.72 20.70
N LYS A 376 -31.70 33.38 19.78
CA LYS A 376 -31.28 34.58 19.03
C LYS A 376 -29.99 34.37 18.22
N LEU A 377 -29.61 33.13 17.97
CA LEU A 377 -28.47 32.79 17.12
C LEU A 377 -28.83 32.89 15.64
N GLY A 378 -27.81 33.19 14.83
CA GLY A 378 -27.94 33.20 13.38
C GLY A 378 -28.42 31.84 12.86
N PRO A 379 -29.18 31.81 11.75
CA PRO A 379 -29.74 30.57 11.24
C PRO A 379 -28.64 29.55 10.95
N GLU A 380 -27.49 29.97 10.41
CA GLU A 380 -26.38 29.07 10.06
C GLU A 380 -25.72 28.43 11.29
N ASP A 381 -25.55 29.15 12.40
CA ASP A 381 -25.04 28.56 13.64
C ASP A 381 -25.98 27.47 14.18
N VAL A 382 -27.28 27.73 14.17
CA VAL A 382 -28.29 26.75 14.61
C VAL A 382 -28.30 25.54 13.68
N LYS A 383 -28.09 25.74 12.38
CA LYS A 383 -28.01 24.65 11.40
C LYS A 383 -26.78 23.79 11.64
N ASP A 384 -25.61 24.41 11.86
CA ASP A 384 -24.37 23.71 12.16
C ASP A 384 -24.54 22.79 13.40
N PHE A 385 -25.17 23.28 14.46
CA PHE A 385 -25.45 22.45 15.65
C PHE A 385 -26.32 21.24 15.32
N LEU A 386 -27.34 21.42 14.49
CA LEU A 386 -28.30 20.37 14.13
C LEU A 386 -27.66 19.33 13.21
N GLU A 387 -26.87 19.74 12.21
CA GLU A 387 -26.19 18.81 11.29
C GLU A 387 -25.21 17.86 12.01
N HIS A 388 -24.62 18.31 13.13
CA HIS A 388 -23.73 17.47 13.93
C HIS A 388 -24.41 16.26 14.59
N MET A 389 -25.73 16.26 14.80
CA MET A 389 -26.41 15.24 15.62
C MET A 389 -27.83 14.86 15.20
N SER A 390 -28.33 15.45 14.13
CA SER A 390 -29.68 15.24 13.65
C SER A 390 -29.72 15.26 12.13
N PHE A 391 -30.78 14.68 11.57
CA PHE A 391 -31.05 14.72 10.15
C PHE A 391 -32.30 15.54 9.87
N LEU A 392 -32.26 16.32 8.80
CA LEU A 392 -33.44 17.05 8.33
C LEU A 392 -34.46 16.07 7.74
N ARG A 393 -35.70 16.15 8.23
CA ARG A 393 -36.85 15.47 7.61
C ARG A 393 -37.83 16.51 7.11
N ILE A 394 -38.16 16.38 5.83
CA ILE A 394 -39.10 17.25 5.15
C ILE A 394 -40.42 17.27 5.94
N ASN A 395 -40.92 18.48 6.24
CA ASN A 395 -42.16 18.74 6.99
C ASN A 395 -42.22 18.30 8.46
N ARG A 396 -41.12 17.80 9.05
CA ARG A 396 -41.08 17.39 10.49
C ARG A 396 -39.98 18.04 11.31
N GLY A 397 -39.08 18.79 10.68
CA GLY A 397 -37.94 19.42 11.36
C GLY A 397 -36.72 18.49 11.41
N TRP A 398 -35.95 18.58 12.48
CA TRP A 398 -34.70 17.84 12.66
C TRP A 398 -34.90 16.68 13.63
N GLU A 399 -34.58 15.47 13.18
CA GLU A 399 -34.70 14.23 13.94
C GLU A 399 -33.36 13.84 14.57
N PHE A 400 -33.32 13.50 15.86
CA PHE A 400 -32.10 12.99 16.48
C PHE A 400 -31.53 11.77 15.73
N LYS A 401 -30.21 11.80 15.47
CA LYS A 401 -29.51 10.89 14.54
C LYS A 401 -29.59 9.42 14.93
N LEU A 402 -29.55 9.14 16.24
CA LEU A 402 -29.58 7.77 16.76
C LEU A 402 -30.95 7.41 17.33
N ARG A 403 -31.26 6.11 17.36
CA ARG A 403 -32.43 5.61 18.09
C ARG A 403 -32.16 5.64 19.59
N TYR A 404 -33.23 5.64 20.37
CA TYR A 404 -33.11 5.57 21.82
C TYR A 404 -32.43 4.25 22.23
N ASP A 405 -31.30 4.35 22.92
CA ASP A 405 -30.50 3.18 23.35
C ASP A 405 -31.07 2.63 24.67
N GLU A 406 -32.09 1.78 24.56
CA GLU A 406 -32.73 1.13 25.72
C GLU A 406 -31.76 0.22 26.47
N ASP A 407 -30.82 -0.40 25.75
CA ASP A 407 -29.89 -1.35 26.34
C ASP A 407 -28.88 -0.65 27.25
N PHE A 408 -28.34 0.49 26.82
CA PHE A 408 -27.48 1.31 27.67
C PHE A 408 -28.23 1.79 28.92
N VAL A 409 -29.46 2.28 28.74
CA VAL A 409 -30.28 2.80 29.85
C VAL A 409 -30.60 1.72 30.87
N ARG A 410 -30.92 0.51 30.42
CA ARG A 410 -31.20 -0.64 31.27
C ARG A 410 -29.96 -1.13 32.03
N LYS A 411 -28.79 -1.12 31.37
CA LYS A 411 -27.52 -1.61 31.94
C LYS A 411 -26.88 -0.62 32.92
N HIS A 412 -27.11 0.68 32.78
CA HIS A 412 -26.43 1.72 33.57
C HIS A 412 -27.41 2.74 34.21
N PRO A 413 -28.36 2.31 35.04
CA PRO A 413 -29.41 3.19 35.58
C PRO A 413 -28.87 4.31 36.48
N ASP A 414 -27.79 4.04 37.22
CA ASP A 414 -27.12 5.01 38.10
C ASP A 414 -26.49 6.17 37.31
N VAL A 415 -25.89 5.87 36.15
CA VAL A 415 -25.33 6.87 35.25
C VAL A 415 -26.44 7.69 34.64
N VAL A 416 -27.52 7.06 34.17
CA VAL A 416 -28.70 7.74 33.61
C VAL A 416 -29.27 8.74 34.62
N GLN A 417 -29.46 8.32 35.89
CA GLN A 417 -29.95 9.21 36.95
C GLN A 417 -29.03 10.41 37.18
N ARG A 418 -27.70 10.19 37.25
CA ARG A 418 -26.73 11.28 37.39
C ARG A 418 -26.75 12.25 36.20
N GLN A 419 -26.83 11.72 34.98
CA GLN A 419 -26.93 12.55 33.78
C GLN A 419 -28.22 13.37 33.74
N GLN A 420 -29.33 12.80 34.22
CA GLN A 420 -30.59 13.53 34.36
C GLN A 420 -30.47 14.70 35.35
N MET A 421 -29.80 14.51 36.49
CA MET A 421 -29.51 15.60 37.44
C MET A 421 -28.64 16.70 36.81
N LEU A 422 -27.65 16.32 35.98
CA LEU A 422 -26.85 17.30 35.23
C LEU A 422 -27.70 18.10 34.24
N TRP A 423 -28.60 17.45 33.50
CA TRP A 423 -29.52 18.12 32.59
C TRP A 423 -30.50 19.05 33.31
N MET A 424 -30.99 18.70 34.51
CA MET A 424 -31.80 19.61 35.33
C MET A 424 -31.03 20.88 35.71
N GLY A 425 -29.73 20.74 36.04
CA GLY A 425 -28.86 21.88 36.30
C GLY A 425 -28.63 22.76 35.08
N ILE A 426 -28.47 22.15 33.89
CA ILE A 426 -28.35 22.88 32.61
C ILE A 426 -29.66 23.59 32.28
N GLN A 427 -30.80 22.92 32.42
CA GLN A 427 -32.13 23.49 32.20
C GLN A 427 -32.34 24.74 33.08
N ALA A 428 -32.03 24.67 34.38
CA ALA A 428 -32.19 25.82 35.28
C ALA A 428 -31.32 27.02 34.88
N LYS A 429 -30.16 26.79 34.24
CA LYS A 429 -29.33 27.87 33.67
C LYS A 429 -29.96 28.43 32.39
N LEU A 430 -30.46 27.58 31.51
CA LEU A 430 -31.10 27.98 30.25
C LEU A 430 -32.39 28.77 30.49
N GLU A 431 -33.21 28.36 31.47
CA GLU A 431 -34.44 29.07 31.86
C GLU A 431 -34.16 30.51 32.31
N LYS A 432 -33.09 30.71 33.08
CA LYS A 432 -32.65 32.06 33.51
C LYS A 432 -32.14 32.92 32.36
N VAL A 433 -31.45 32.33 31.39
CA VAL A 433 -30.83 33.07 30.27
C VAL A 433 -31.86 33.41 29.20
N TYR A 434 -32.77 32.49 28.89
CA TYR A 434 -33.73 32.65 27.79
C TYR A 434 -35.15 33.05 28.24
N ASN A 435 -35.39 33.25 29.54
CA ASN A 435 -36.70 33.61 30.11
C ASN A 435 -37.84 32.71 29.59
N LEU A 436 -37.60 31.39 29.60
CA LEU A 436 -38.58 30.41 29.15
C LEU A 436 -39.82 30.47 30.07
N MET A 437 -40.98 30.93 29.56
CA MET A 437 -42.22 30.97 30.36
C MET A 437 -42.63 29.56 30.80
N LYS A 438 -43.10 29.43 32.05
CA LYS A 438 -43.54 28.18 32.69
C LYS A 438 -44.78 27.52 32.05
N GLU A 439 -45.31 28.02 30.92
CA GLU A 439 -46.55 27.53 30.31
C GLU A 439 -46.43 26.29 29.42
N HIS A 440 -45.26 25.64 29.37
CA HIS A 440 -45.11 24.31 28.74
C HIS A 440 -44.77 23.18 29.73
N LEU A 441 -44.82 23.45 31.04
CA LEU A 441 -44.50 22.47 32.10
C LEU A 441 -45.73 21.74 32.67
N ALA A 442 -46.91 21.89 32.08
CA ALA A 442 -48.02 20.97 32.35
C ALA A 442 -47.72 19.63 31.68
N SER A 443 -46.91 18.81 32.36
CA SER A 443 -46.99 17.36 32.21
C SER A 443 -48.48 16.98 32.25
N LYS A 444 -48.98 16.34 31.19
CA LYS A 444 -50.26 15.63 31.26
C LYS A 444 -50.16 14.73 32.49
N LYS A 445 -50.94 15.05 33.53
CA LYS A 445 -51.22 14.13 34.64
C LYS A 445 -51.53 12.78 34.03
N GLN A 446 -50.83 11.74 34.49
CA GLN A 446 -51.29 10.37 34.32
C GLN A 446 -52.76 10.30 34.77
N PRO A 447 -53.70 9.81 33.95
CA PRO A 447 -54.93 9.29 34.51
C PRO A 447 -54.57 8.04 35.31
N ALA A 448 -55.08 8.00 36.52
CA ALA A 448 -55.08 6.80 37.35
C ALA A 448 -55.60 5.59 36.55
N GLN A 449 -55.02 4.43 36.87
CA GLN A 449 -55.51 3.12 36.44
C GLN A 449 -57.02 3.01 36.65
N GLY A 450 -57.71 2.55 35.61
CA GLY A 450 -59.12 2.17 35.69
C GLY A 450 -59.88 2.53 34.42
N VAL A 451 -59.69 1.73 33.36
CA VAL A 451 -60.71 1.19 32.44
C VAL A 451 -59.93 0.62 31.24
N ALA A 452 -60.14 -0.67 30.95
CA ALA A 452 -59.49 -1.40 29.86
C ALA A 452 -59.74 -0.71 28.50
N PRO A 453 -58.73 -0.57 27.62
CA PRO A 453 -58.96 -0.06 26.28
C PRO A 453 -59.70 -1.11 25.45
N LEU A 454 -60.85 -0.73 24.91
CA LEU A 454 -61.57 -1.49 23.88
C LEU A 454 -60.62 -1.80 22.72
N LEU A 455 -60.33 -3.08 22.55
CA LEU A 455 -59.49 -3.61 21.49
C LEU A 455 -60.24 -3.48 20.15
N VAL A 456 -59.98 -2.41 19.41
CA VAL A 456 -60.48 -2.27 18.03
C VAL A 456 -59.70 -3.25 17.15
N SER A 457 -60.39 -4.30 16.72
CA SER A 457 -59.87 -5.33 15.80
C SER A 457 -59.24 -4.70 14.55
N GLY A 458 -58.20 -5.34 14.01
CA GLY A 458 -57.56 -4.92 12.76
C GLY A 458 -58.57 -4.75 11.62
N GLU A 459 -59.64 -5.55 11.62
CA GLU A 459 -60.70 -5.50 10.62
C GLU A 459 -61.54 -4.21 10.69
N GLN A 460 -61.80 -3.69 11.90
CA GLN A 460 -62.50 -2.41 12.09
C GLN A 460 -61.64 -1.21 11.65
N ARG A 461 -60.31 -1.30 11.78
CA ARG A 461 -59.40 -0.29 11.24
C ARG A 461 -59.37 -0.29 9.71
N VAL A 462 -59.39 -1.48 9.11
CA VAL A 462 -59.43 -1.63 7.64
C VAL A 462 -60.77 -1.17 7.07
N SER A 463 -61.90 -1.46 7.74
CA SER A 463 -63.21 -0.99 7.27
C SER A 463 -63.34 0.53 7.32
N LEU A 464 -62.81 1.17 8.38
CA LEU A 464 -62.80 2.63 8.51
C LEU A 464 -61.89 3.29 7.46
N ALA A 465 -60.77 2.65 7.12
CA ALA A 465 -59.88 3.11 6.04
C ALA A 465 -60.54 2.97 4.66
N LYS A 466 -61.20 1.84 4.37
CA LYS A 466 -61.95 1.64 3.13
C LYS A 466 -63.11 2.63 2.98
N ALA A 467 -63.81 2.96 4.08
CA ALA A 467 -64.87 3.97 4.09
C ALA A 467 -64.33 5.37 3.78
N LYS A 468 -63.18 5.76 4.36
CA LYS A 468 -62.51 7.04 4.05
C LYS A 468 -62.04 7.12 2.60
N VAL A 469 -61.54 6.02 2.03
CA VAL A 469 -61.13 5.98 0.62
C VAL A 469 -62.33 6.15 -0.31
N LYS A 470 -63.46 5.48 -0.04
CA LYS A 470 -64.70 5.69 -0.81
C LYS A 470 -65.22 7.12 -0.74
N GLN A 471 -65.15 7.75 0.44
CA GLN A 471 -65.54 9.15 0.61
C GLN A 471 -64.63 10.11 -0.18
N ASN A 472 -63.32 9.88 -0.17
CA ASN A 472 -62.36 10.70 -0.90
C ASN A 472 -62.45 10.51 -2.42
N TYR A 473 -62.77 9.30 -2.90
CA TYR A 473 -62.96 9.04 -4.33
C TYR A 473 -64.12 9.85 -4.90
N GLY A 474 -65.25 9.92 -4.19
CA GLY A 474 -66.40 10.74 -4.60
C GLY A 474 -66.11 12.24 -4.64
N GLN A 475 -65.26 12.75 -3.73
CA GLN A 475 -64.83 14.16 -3.76
C GLN A 475 -63.86 14.45 -4.91
N LEU A 476 -62.98 13.50 -5.24
CA LEU A 476 -62.02 13.63 -6.32
C LEU A 476 -62.69 13.59 -7.69
N GLU A 477 -63.73 12.77 -7.85
CA GLU A 477 -64.51 12.65 -9.08
C GLU A 477 -65.37 13.90 -9.35
N GLN A 478 -65.93 14.51 -8.30
CA GLN A 478 -66.60 15.80 -8.41
C GLN A 478 -65.63 16.93 -8.79
N HIS A 479 -64.40 16.91 -8.24
CA HIS A 479 -63.36 17.88 -8.60
C HIS A 479 -62.92 17.72 -10.07
N TYR A 480 -62.80 16.48 -10.55
CA TYR A 480 -62.45 16.17 -11.94
C TYR A 480 -63.54 16.60 -12.93
N GLN A 481 -64.82 16.36 -12.62
CA GLN A 481 -65.93 16.82 -13.47
C GLN A 481 -66.04 18.35 -13.51
N LYS A 482 -65.74 19.03 -12.40
CA LYS A 482 -65.72 20.50 -12.33
C LYS A 482 -64.59 21.09 -13.19
N GLN A 483 -63.39 20.52 -13.13
CA GLN A 483 -62.28 20.90 -14.01
C GLN A 483 -62.57 20.65 -15.50
N LYS A 484 -63.29 19.58 -15.82
CA LYS A 484 -63.68 19.25 -17.21
C LYS A 484 -64.75 20.21 -17.76
N ALA A 485 -65.63 20.72 -16.90
CA ALA A 485 -66.61 21.74 -17.26
C ALA A 485 -65.95 23.12 -17.46
N ASP A 486 -65.00 23.50 -16.60
CA ASP A 486 -64.24 24.75 -16.71
C ASP A 486 -63.35 24.77 -17.96
N SER A 487 -62.83 23.61 -18.38
CA SER A 487 -62.04 23.46 -19.60
C SER A 487 -62.87 23.62 -20.89
N ARG A 488 -64.15 23.20 -20.87
CA ARG A 488 -65.07 23.35 -22.02
C ARG A 488 -65.61 24.76 -22.21
N ALA A 489 -65.55 25.60 -21.18
CA ALA A 489 -65.99 27.00 -21.26
C ALA A 489 -64.95 27.91 -21.93
N HIS A 490 -63.69 27.46 -22.05
CA HIS A 490 -62.57 28.27 -22.52
C HIS A 490 -62.18 28.08 -24.01
N GLU A 491 -62.88 27.23 -24.77
CA GLU A 491 -62.55 26.90 -26.18
C GLU A 491 -63.41 27.63 -27.24
N LEU A 492 -64.21 28.64 -26.88
CA LEU A 492 -64.99 29.45 -27.83
C LEU A 492 -64.53 30.92 -27.86
N SER A 493 -63.25 31.17 -28.18
CA SER A 493 -62.82 32.47 -28.71
C SER A 493 -61.48 32.41 -29.47
N SER A 494 -61.60 32.25 -30.79
CA SER A 494 -60.74 32.76 -31.89
C SER A 494 -59.26 32.30 -32.06
N PRO A 495 -58.74 32.29 -33.31
CA PRO A 495 -57.60 31.45 -33.74
C PRO A 495 -56.35 32.25 -34.24
N THR A 496 -55.35 31.50 -34.74
CA THR A 496 -54.19 31.87 -35.63
C THR A 496 -52.94 32.42 -34.89
N ASP A 497 -51.69 32.02 -35.12
CA ASP A 497 -50.94 30.91 -35.77
C ASP A 497 -49.45 31.18 -35.47
N VAL A 498 -48.63 30.15 -35.16
CA VAL A 498 -47.19 29.93 -35.51
C VAL A 498 -46.68 28.68 -34.74
N LEU A 499 -46.25 27.70 -35.53
CA LEU A 499 -45.64 26.37 -35.28
C LEU A 499 -44.35 26.41 -34.42
N GLY A 500 -43.87 25.38 -33.68
CA GLY A 500 -44.21 23.96 -33.53
C GLY A 500 -42.94 23.13 -33.23
N VAL A 501 -43.13 21.93 -32.62
CA VAL A 501 -42.22 20.74 -32.42
C VAL A 501 -41.96 20.43 -30.93
N ARG A 502 -42.70 19.53 -30.25
CA ARG A 502 -42.96 18.06 -30.31
C ARG A 502 -41.97 17.20 -29.50
N ILE A 503 -42.49 16.56 -28.43
CA ILE A 503 -41.93 15.37 -27.78
C ILE A 503 -42.98 14.25 -27.90
N LYS A 504 -42.48 13.03 -28.13
CA LYS A 504 -43.12 11.83 -28.65
C LYS A 504 -43.81 11.01 -27.53
N GLU A 505 -45.01 10.51 -27.81
CA GLU A 505 -45.77 9.54 -26.99
C GLU A 505 -45.35 8.09 -27.30
N GLU A 506 -45.48 7.20 -26.32
CA GLU A 506 -45.54 5.74 -26.49
C GLU A 506 -46.83 5.17 -25.85
N PRO A 507 -47.35 4.02 -26.34
CA PRO A 507 -48.74 3.64 -26.15
C PRO A 507 -49.01 2.73 -24.94
N VAL A 508 -50.27 2.75 -24.52
CA VAL A 508 -50.91 2.02 -23.41
C VAL A 508 -51.21 0.57 -23.79
N SER A 509 -51.11 -0.36 -22.84
CA SER A 509 -51.71 -1.70 -22.90
C SER A 509 -52.50 -1.96 -21.62
N ASP A 510 -53.70 -2.52 -21.81
CA ASP A 510 -54.79 -2.74 -20.86
C ASP A 510 -54.46 -3.72 -19.72
N GLU A 511 -55.01 -3.45 -18.52
CA GLU A 511 -55.17 -4.42 -17.43
C GLU A 511 -56.62 -4.92 -17.37
N GLU A 512 -56.81 -6.18 -16.94
CA GLU A 512 -57.94 -6.60 -16.09
C GLU A 512 -57.55 -7.84 -15.24
N PRO A 513 -58.25 -8.15 -14.12
CA PRO A 513 -57.62 -8.31 -12.79
C PRO A 513 -57.99 -9.62 -12.03
N MET A 514 -57.69 -9.67 -10.71
CA MET A 514 -58.06 -10.65 -9.64
C MET A 514 -57.14 -11.88 -9.47
N GLU A 515 -56.91 -12.47 -8.28
CA GLU A 515 -57.28 -12.20 -6.89
C GLU A 515 -56.33 -12.95 -5.92
N THR A 516 -56.42 -12.52 -4.66
CA THR A 516 -55.84 -12.94 -3.38
C THR A 516 -55.67 -14.43 -3.04
N SER A 517 -54.60 -14.78 -2.30
CA SER A 517 -54.62 -15.49 -0.99
C SER A 517 -53.19 -15.71 -0.46
N ALA A 518 -52.79 -15.06 0.63
CA ALA A 518 -52.78 -15.58 2.01
C ALA A 518 -51.72 -16.66 2.28
N CYS A 519 -50.78 -16.33 3.16
CA CYS A 519 -49.77 -17.21 3.71
C CYS A 519 -50.32 -17.99 4.91
N ASP A 520 -49.96 -19.27 5.00
CA ASP A 520 -49.98 -20.03 6.26
C ASP A 520 -48.62 -20.70 6.45
N GLY A 521 -48.07 -20.58 7.66
CA GLY A 521 -46.79 -21.15 8.05
C GLY A 521 -46.93 -22.57 8.61
N LEU A 522 -45.79 -23.28 8.70
CA LEU A 522 -45.21 -23.81 9.95
C LEU A 522 -44.10 -24.84 9.66
N ASN A 523 -42.93 -24.55 10.23
CA ASN A 523 -41.98 -25.40 10.96
C ASN A 523 -41.35 -26.70 10.41
N ASN A 524 -40.02 -26.70 10.61
CA ASN A 524 -39.13 -27.74 11.15
C ASN A 524 -38.66 -28.91 10.26
N GLY A 525 -37.33 -29.12 10.29
CA GLY A 525 -36.74 -30.45 10.10
C GLY A 525 -35.29 -30.45 9.63
N LEU A 526 -34.37 -30.68 10.57
CA LEU A 526 -32.94 -30.98 10.40
C LEU A 526 -32.61 -32.17 9.47
N VAL A 527 -31.31 -32.22 9.07
CA VAL A 527 -30.42 -33.39 8.88
C VAL A 527 -29.97 -33.72 7.44
N ASN A 528 -28.64 -33.70 7.29
CA ASN A 528 -27.68 -34.42 6.43
C ASN A 528 -28.16 -35.17 5.17
N GLY A 529 -27.38 -34.99 4.10
CA GLY A 529 -27.30 -35.94 2.99
C GLY A 529 -26.22 -35.53 1.98
N ILE A 530 -25.05 -36.14 2.10
CA ILE A 530 -23.94 -36.15 1.14
C ILE A 530 -24.41 -36.79 -0.17
N HIS A 531 -24.06 -36.22 -1.32
CA HIS A 531 -23.81 -36.97 -2.55
C HIS A 531 -22.70 -36.30 -3.37
N SER A 532 -21.55 -36.97 -3.41
CA SER A 532 -20.54 -36.85 -4.45
C SER A 532 -21.01 -37.61 -5.71
N GLU A 533 -20.71 -37.12 -6.90
CA GLU A 533 -19.76 -37.74 -7.84
C GLU A 533 -19.59 -36.89 -9.10
N GLU A 534 -18.36 -36.94 -9.61
CA GLU A 534 -17.86 -36.30 -10.81
C GLU A 534 -18.34 -36.98 -12.11
N ASN A 535 -18.14 -36.25 -13.20
CA ASN A 535 -18.15 -36.64 -14.62
C ASN A 535 -19.50 -36.60 -15.36
N SER A 536 -19.78 -35.45 -16.01
CA SER A 536 -20.35 -35.43 -17.36
C SER A 536 -20.12 -34.08 -18.06
N VAL A 537 -19.21 -34.11 -19.03
CA VAL A 537 -19.15 -33.43 -20.34
C VAL A 537 -20.20 -32.34 -20.64
N ASP A 538 -19.67 -31.17 -21.04
CA ASP A 538 -20.23 -30.08 -21.84
C ASP A 538 -21.63 -29.53 -21.52
N SER A 539 -21.65 -28.25 -21.08
CA SER A 539 -22.60 -27.26 -21.58
C SER A 539 -22.12 -25.82 -21.36
N PHE A 540 -22.19 -25.05 -22.43
CA PHE A 540 -21.79 -23.65 -22.59
C PHE A 540 -22.53 -22.69 -21.63
N ASN A 541 -21.79 -21.96 -20.80
CA ASN A 541 -22.00 -20.52 -20.58
C ASN A 541 -20.77 -19.85 -19.95
N GLY A 542 -20.38 -18.71 -20.53
CA GLY A 542 -19.07 -18.06 -20.41
C GLY A 542 -18.55 -17.78 -18.99
N HIS A 543 -17.50 -18.49 -18.60
CA HIS A 543 -16.59 -18.06 -17.54
C HIS A 543 -15.26 -17.62 -18.16
N LEU A 544 -15.03 -16.30 -18.18
CA LEU A 544 -13.76 -15.70 -18.59
C LEU A 544 -12.59 -16.28 -17.74
N PRO A 545 -11.40 -16.54 -18.31
CA PRO A 545 -10.19 -16.90 -17.56
C PRO A 545 -9.95 -15.94 -16.38
N LEU A 546 -9.41 -16.46 -15.26
CA LEU A 546 -9.19 -15.69 -14.03
C LEU A 546 -8.43 -14.37 -14.29
N GLN A 547 -7.43 -14.42 -15.17
CA GLN A 547 -6.61 -13.26 -15.56
C GLN A 547 -7.39 -12.19 -16.34
N GLU A 548 -8.42 -12.58 -17.09
CA GLU A 548 -9.26 -11.67 -17.84
C GLU A 548 -10.27 -10.94 -16.92
N ARG A 549 -10.68 -11.57 -15.81
CA ARG A 549 -11.49 -10.92 -14.78
C ARG A 549 -10.68 -9.92 -13.94
N VAL A 550 -9.45 -10.29 -13.57
CA VAL A 550 -8.51 -9.36 -12.88
C VAL A 550 -8.28 -8.11 -13.72
N THR A 551 -8.04 -8.26 -15.02
CA THR A 551 -7.83 -7.12 -15.91
C THR A 551 -9.09 -6.27 -16.11
N GLN A 552 -10.29 -6.87 -16.09
CA GLN A 552 -11.56 -6.12 -16.13
C GLN A 552 -11.78 -5.27 -14.87
N GLU A 553 -11.59 -5.83 -13.67
CA GLU A 553 -11.71 -5.06 -12.42
C GLU A 553 -10.65 -3.95 -12.36
N LEU A 554 -9.42 -4.24 -12.78
CA LEU A 554 -8.35 -3.25 -12.82
C LEU A 554 -8.66 -2.12 -13.82
N ARG A 555 -9.18 -2.43 -15.01
CA ARG A 555 -9.65 -1.41 -15.98
C ARG A 555 -10.75 -0.53 -15.41
N ALA A 556 -11.72 -1.10 -14.68
CA ALA A 556 -12.78 -0.32 -14.06
C ALA A 556 -12.24 0.68 -13.03
N PHE A 557 -11.31 0.25 -12.18
CA PHE A 557 -10.61 1.13 -11.24
C PHE A 557 -9.84 2.25 -11.96
N LEU A 558 -9.04 1.90 -12.97
CA LEU A 558 -8.25 2.86 -13.73
C LEU A 558 -9.16 3.89 -14.44
N MET A 559 -10.31 3.47 -14.99
CA MET A 559 -11.22 4.37 -15.71
C MET A 559 -11.85 5.36 -14.74
N ALA A 560 -12.30 4.87 -13.58
CA ALA A 560 -12.86 5.72 -12.54
C ALA A 560 -11.81 6.70 -11.98
N THR A 561 -10.54 6.28 -11.94
CA THR A 561 -9.44 7.08 -11.43
C THR A 561 -9.05 8.19 -12.41
N PHE A 562 -8.79 7.87 -13.68
CA PHE A 562 -8.39 8.87 -14.67
C PHE A 562 -9.54 9.82 -15.09
N LYS A 563 -10.81 9.39 -14.98
CA LYS A 563 -11.97 10.31 -15.11
C LYS A 563 -12.04 11.38 -14.02
N LYS A 564 -11.48 11.10 -12.84
CA LYS A 564 -11.43 12.05 -11.72
C LYS A 564 -10.11 12.84 -11.72
N GLN A 565 -9.02 12.18 -12.07
CA GLN A 565 -7.66 12.72 -12.03
C GLN A 565 -7.02 12.55 -13.40
N TYR A 566 -7.19 13.57 -14.24
CA TYR A 566 -6.75 13.57 -15.64
C TYR A 566 -5.24 13.34 -15.81
N VAL A 567 -4.42 13.66 -14.80
CA VAL A 567 -2.96 13.52 -14.82
C VAL A 567 -2.49 12.93 -13.49
N LEU A 568 -1.71 11.85 -13.56
CA LEU A 568 -1.18 11.11 -12.42
C LEU A 568 0.24 10.64 -12.67
N THR A 569 1.07 10.59 -11.63
CA THR A 569 2.35 9.86 -11.68
C THR A 569 2.10 8.38 -11.40
N LEU A 570 3.03 7.49 -11.80
CA LEU A 570 2.96 6.07 -11.45
C LEU A 570 2.92 5.88 -9.93
N ASN A 571 3.69 6.69 -9.19
CA ASN A 571 3.68 6.67 -7.72
C ASN A 571 2.28 6.97 -7.15
N GLU A 572 1.62 8.03 -7.62
CA GLU A 572 0.28 8.39 -7.15
C GLU A 572 -0.77 7.36 -7.58
N LEU A 573 -0.64 6.80 -8.79
CA LEU A 573 -1.52 5.73 -9.26
C LEU A 573 -1.41 4.48 -8.39
N LYS A 574 -0.19 4.07 -8.02
CA LYS A 574 0.06 2.96 -7.09
C LYS A 574 -0.53 3.24 -5.71
N ARG A 575 -0.40 4.47 -5.21
CA ARG A 575 -0.99 4.90 -3.94
C ARG A 575 -2.51 4.79 -3.96
N LEU A 576 -3.16 5.30 -5.02
CA LEU A 576 -4.61 5.20 -5.20
C LEU A 576 -5.09 3.76 -5.38
N PHE A 577 -4.31 2.94 -6.09
CA PHE A 577 -4.60 1.52 -6.25
C PHE A 577 -4.55 0.78 -4.89
N ASN A 578 -3.50 1.01 -4.09
CA ASN A 578 -3.40 0.41 -2.77
C ASN A 578 -4.53 0.85 -1.82
N LEU A 579 -4.95 2.12 -1.90
CA LEU A 579 -6.13 2.60 -1.17
C LEU A 579 -7.43 1.92 -1.64
N HIS A 580 -7.56 1.70 -2.96
CA HIS A 580 -8.71 0.99 -3.50
C HIS A 580 -8.73 -0.46 -3.02
N VAL A 581 -7.61 -1.17 -3.12
CA VAL A 581 -7.46 -2.56 -2.62
C VAL A 581 -7.78 -2.65 -1.12
N ALA A 582 -7.32 -1.68 -0.31
CA ALA A 582 -7.64 -1.63 1.12
C ALA A 582 -9.13 -1.42 1.44
N SER A 583 -9.91 -0.91 0.49
CA SER A 583 -11.37 -0.73 0.63
C SER A 583 -12.20 -1.95 0.21
N LEU A 584 -11.56 -2.97 -0.39
CA LEU A 584 -12.23 -4.16 -0.92
C LEU A 584 -12.31 -5.28 0.14
N PRO A 585 -13.35 -6.13 0.10
CA PRO A 585 -13.50 -7.24 1.04
C PRO A 585 -12.40 -8.30 0.82
N PRO A 586 -11.94 -9.01 1.88
CA PRO A 586 -10.93 -10.06 1.76
C PRO A 586 -11.31 -11.12 0.72
N GLY A 587 -10.37 -11.49 -0.15
CA GLY A 587 -10.58 -12.48 -1.22
C GLY A 587 -10.96 -11.89 -2.59
N ASN A 588 -10.99 -10.56 -2.74
CA ASN A 588 -11.13 -9.92 -4.05
C ASN A 588 -9.94 -10.25 -5.00
N LEU A 589 -10.21 -10.28 -6.30
CA LEU A 589 -9.25 -10.67 -7.34
C LEU A 589 -8.03 -9.73 -7.44
N LEU A 590 -8.18 -8.46 -7.06
CA LEU A 590 -7.11 -7.46 -7.07
C LEU A 590 -6.08 -7.64 -5.94
N PHE A 591 -6.28 -8.60 -5.03
CA PHE A 591 -5.24 -9.05 -4.09
C PHE A 591 -4.18 -9.95 -4.76
N SER A 592 -4.42 -10.41 -5.99
CA SER A 592 -3.36 -11.03 -6.80
C SER A 592 -2.28 -9.99 -7.07
N GLY A 593 -1.01 -10.30 -6.85
CA GLY A 593 0.09 -9.33 -6.99
C GLY A 593 0.12 -8.68 -8.37
N ILE A 594 -0.30 -7.41 -8.45
CA ILE A 594 -0.34 -6.64 -9.70
C ILE A 594 1.02 -5.98 -9.92
N SER A 595 1.68 -6.32 -11.03
CA SER A 595 2.97 -5.72 -11.39
C SER A 595 2.81 -4.29 -11.91
N ASP A 596 3.79 -3.44 -11.64
CA ASP A 596 3.84 -2.07 -12.19
C ASP A 596 3.77 -2.06 -13.72
N LYS A 597 4.33 -3.09 -14.38
CA LYS A 597 4.28 -3.23 -15.84
C LYS A 597 2.85 -3.43 -16.32
N LEU A 598 2.09 -4.32 -15.70
CA LEU A 598 0.68 -4.57 -16.04
C LEU A 598 -0.18 -3.31 -15.84
N LEU A 599 0.08 -2.55 -14.77
CA LEU A 599 -0.61 -1.29 -14.51
C LEU A 599 -0.33 -0.26 -15.62
N GLN A 600 0.94 -0.13 -16.03
CA GLN A 600 1.34 0.76 -17.13
C GLN A 600 0.72 0.33 -18.47
N ASP A 601 0.81 -0.96 -18.81
CA ASP A 601 0.27 -1.51 -20.06
C ASP A 601 -1.24 -1.24 -20.17
N LEU A 602 -2.00 -1.48 -19.09
CA LEU A 602 -3.45 -1.22 -19.07
C LEU A 602 -3.81 0.26 -19.12
N VAL A 603 -3.02 1.13 -18.48
CA VAL A 603 -3.22 2.59 -18.58
C VAL A 603 -3.06 3.04 -20.04
N MET A 604 -2.06 2.52 -20.75
CA MET A 604 -1.85 2.82 -22.17
C MET A 604 -2.97 2.25 -23.05
N ASP A 605 -3.43 1.01 -22.79
CA ASP A 605 -4.56 0.39 -23.49
C ASP A 605 -5.87 1.20 -23.35
N MET A 606 -6.01 1.96 -22.26
CA MET A 606 -7.19 2.75 -21.95
C MET A 606 -7.20 4.14 -22.57
N GLY A 607 -6.25 4.44 -23.46
CA GLY A 607 -6.16 5.72 -24.14
C GLY A 607 -5.51 6.82 -23.30
N CYS A 608 -4.84 6.49 -22.20
CA CYS A 608 -3.91 7.41 -21.56
C CYS A 608 -2.58 7.43 -22.33
N LYS A 609 -1.87 8.55 -22.26
CA LYS A 609 -0.50 8.68 -22.77
C LYS A 609 0.48 8.97 -21.65
N GLN A 610 1.67 8.39 -21.76
CA GLN A 610 2.80 8.78 -20.94
C GLN A 610 3.36 10.11 -21.45
N ILE A 611 3.44 11.11 -20.57
CA ILE A 611 4.00 12.43 -20.86
C ILE A 611 5.46 12.45 -20.42
N MET A 612 6.36 12.66 -21.39
CA MET A 612 7.81 12.72 -21.16
C MET A 612 8.21 14.09 -20.62
N VAL A 613 7.83 14.39 -19.38
CA VAL A 613 8.17 15.67 -18.74
C VAL A 613 9.69 15.75 -18.54
N PRO A 614 10.37 16.81 -19.02
CA PRO A 614 11.81 16.94 -18.89
C PRO A 614 12.19 17.44 -17.49
N PHE A 615 12.24 16.52 -16.51
CA PHE A 615 12.66 16.84 -15.14
C PHE A 615 14.09 17.42 -15.12
N PRO A 616 14.39 18.37 -14.20
CA PRO A 616 15.73 18.90 -14.05
C PRO A 616 16.76 17.80 -13.69
N PRO A 617 18.03 17.90 -14.13
CA PRO A 617 19.08 16.92 -13.78
C PRO A 617 19.26 16.69 -12.29
N GLN A 618 18.97 17.71 -11.48
CA GLN A 618 19.05 17.72 -10.02
C GLN A 618 17.73 17.34 -9.33
N THR A 619 16.79 16.71 -10.03
CA THR A 619 15.51 16.30 -9.45
C THR A 619 15.69 15.27 -8.33
N THR A 620 14.94 15.43 -7.24
CA THR A 620 14.82 14.46 -6.16
C THR A 620 13.72 13.42 -6.40
N ALA A 621 12.98 13.55 -7.50
CA ALA A 621 11.85 12.69 -7.84
C ALA A 621 12.29 11.24 -8.04
N LEU A 622 11.59 10.30 -7.40
CA LEU A 622 11.83 8.87 -7.61
C LEU A 622 11.47 8.45 -9.05
N PRO A 623 12.00 7.32 -9.56
CA PRO A 623 11.67 6.84 -10.92
C PRO A 623 10.16 6.74 -11.21
N ASP A 624 9.36 6.34 -10.22
CA ASP A 624 7.90 6.24 -10.35
C ASP A 624 7.19 7.61 -10.34
N GLU A 625 7.82 8.64 -9.76
CA GLU A 625 7.31 10.01 -9.77
C GLU A 625 7.61 10.72 -11.10
N GLN A 626 8.64 10.25 -11.82
CA GLN A 626 9.00 10.78 -13.14
C GLN A 626 8.14 10.20 -14.27
N LYS A 627 7.42 9.10 -14.03
CA LYS A 627 6.48 8.51 -14.99
C LYS A 627 5.11 9.15 -14.87
N VAL A 628 4.83 10.12 -15.72
CA VAL A 628 3.56 10.87 -15.73
C VAL A 628 2.64 10.31 -16.79
N PHE A 629 1.41 9.95 -16.42
CA PHE A 629 0.35 9.50 -17.32
C PHE A 629 -0.79 10.50 -17.33
N ALA A 630 -1.34 10.77 -18.50
CA ALA A 630 -2.47 11.66 -18.68
C ALA A 630 -3.55 11.02 -19.55
N LEU A 631 -4.82 11.25 -19.21
CA LEU A 631 -5.94 10.88 -20.05
C LEU A 631 -5.93 11.73 -21.33
N TRP A 632 -5.79 11.07 -22.48
CA TRP A 632 -5.66 11.76 -23.77
C TRP A 632 -7.02 12.18 -24.35
N GLU A 633 -8.04 11.33 -24.15
CA GLU A 633 -9.41 11.54 -24.61
C GLU A 633 -10.38 11.19 -23.47
N ALA A 634 -11.03 12.20 -22.91
CA ALA A 634 -12.07 12.06 -21.90
C ALA A 634 -13.49 12.00 -22.52
N GLY A 635 -13.61 12.36 -23.80
CA GLY A 635 -14.87 12.43 -24.54
C GLY A 635 -15.65 13.72 -24.29
N ASP A 636 -14.96 14.79 -23.87
CA ASP A 636 -15.56 16.12 -23.67
C ASP A 636 -14.95 17.17 -24.61
N MET A 637 -15.57 18.35 -24.69
CA MET A 637 -15.14 19.43 -25.59
C MET A 637 -13.78 20.07 -25.23
N TYR A 638 -13.17 19.69 -24.11
CA TYR A 638 -11.89 20.20 -23.63
C TYR A 638 -10.71 19.27 -23.96
N ASP A 639 -10.94 18.11 -24.60
CA ASP A 639 -9.88 17.16 -24.94
C ASP A 639 -8.76 17.80 -25.75
N GLN A 640 -9.13 18.53 -26.80
CA GLN A 640 -8.19 19.25 -27.64
C GLN A 640 -7.35 20.27 -26.87
N HIS A 641 -7.96 20.98 -25.92
CA HIS A 641 -7.28 21.95 -25.06
C HIS A 641 -6.30 21.25 -24.10
N ARG A 642 -6.70 20.11 -23.53
CA ARG A 642 -5.82 19.30 -22.69
C ARG A 642 -4.65 18.73 -23.47
N GLN A 643 -4.87 18.24 -24.70
CA GLN A 643 -3.82 17.67 -25.53
C GLN A 643 -2.71 18.70 -25.84
N ILE A 644 -3.08 19.93 -26.22
CA ILE A 644 -2.10 21.02 -26.42
C ILE A 644 -1.34 21.33 -25.14
N LEU A 645 -2.06 21.40 -24.00
CA LEU A 645 -1.41 21.61 -22.71
C LEU A 645 -0.40 20.49 -22.41
N LEU A 646 -0.77 19.22 -22.61
CA LEU A 646 0.10 18.07 -22.35
C LEU A 646 1.32 18.08 -23.28
N ASP A 647 1.16 18.47 -24.55
CA ASP A 647 2.26 18.63 -25.50
C ASP A 647 3.24 19.73 -25.06
N ILE A 648 2.74 20.84 -24.50
CA ILE A 648 3.61 21.88 -23.90
C ILE A 648 4.49 21.28 -22.79
N PHE A 649 3.91 20.45 -21.92
CA PHE A 649 4.64 19.83 -20.81
C PHE A 649 5.54 18.66 -21.20
N SER A 650 5.37 18.08 -22.39
CA SER A 650 6.34 17.13 -22.96
C SER A 650 7.70 17.78 -23.27
N LYS A 651 7.72 19.12 -23.42
CA LYS A 651 8.92 19.90 -23.74
C LYS A 651 9.36 20.81 -22.59
N ASN A 652 8.52 20.98 -21.57
CA ASN A 652 8.76 21.92 -20.49
C ASN A 652 8.41 21.31 -19.15
N TYR A 653 9.32 21.42 -18.19
CA TYR A 653 9.02 21.02 -16.81
C TYR A 653 7.94 21.91 -16.16
N ARG A 654 7.98 23.21 -16.48
CA ARG A 654 7.08 24.24 -15.94
C ARG A 654 6.92 25.40 -16.91
N VAL A 655 5.75 26.02 -16.92
CA VAL A 655 5.45 27.16 -17.81
C VAL A 655 4.66 28.26 -17.09
N ARG A 656 4.69 29.48 -17.63
CA ARG A 656 3.76 30.55 -17.19
C ARG A 656 2.41 30.38 -17.88
N ARG A 657 1.34 30.86 -17.24
CA ARG A 657 -0.03 30.79 -17.78
C ARG A 657 -0.15 31.32 -19.22
N ASN A 658 0.50 32.44 -19.51
CA ASN A 658 0.45 33.08 -20.83
C ASN A 658 1.00 32.18 -21.94
N VAL A 659 1.96 31.28 -21.65
CA VAL A 659 2.49 30.35 -22.65
C VAL A 659 1.38 29.39 -23.11
N ILE A 660 0.59 28.88 -22.16
CA ILE A 660 -0.53 27.98 -22.44
C ILE A 660 -1.65 28.74 -23.17
N GLN A 661 -1.98 29.94 -22.71
CA GLN A 661 -3.01 30.78 -23.36
C GLN A 661 -2.65 31.14 -24.80
N ASN A 662 -1.40 31.55 -25.05
CA ASN A 662 -0.95 31.91 -26.40
C ASN A 662 -0.98 30.71 -27.35
N GLN A 663 -0.58 29.51 -26.87
CA GLN A 663 -0.61 28.31 -27.70
C GLN A 663 -2.04 27.87 -28.02
N LEU A 664 -2.96 27.97 -27.06
CA LEU A 664 -4.38 27.69 -27.31
C LEU A 664 -4.98 28.72 -28.27
N ALA A 665 -4.66 30.01 -28.12
CA ALA A 665 -5.15 31.08 -28.99
C ALA A 665 -4.63 30.98 -30.43
N GLN A 666 -3.41 30.44 -30.60
CA GLN A 666 -2.85 30.17 -31.92
C GLN A 666 -3.63 29.08 -32.68
N GLU A 667 -4.16 28.09 -31.96
CA GLU A 667 -4.88 26.95 -32.56
C GLU A 667 -6.39 27.20 -32.69
N TYR A 668 -7.02 27.94 -31.76
CA TYR A 668 -8.49 28.13 -31.70
C TYR A 668 -8.98 29.57 -31.87
N GLY A 669 -8.08 30.55 -32.06
CA GLY A 669 -8.41 31.96 -32.21
C GLY A 669 -8.35 32.77 -30.91
N GLU A 670 -8.37 34.10 -31.02
CA GLU A 670 -8.17 35.03 -29.88
C GLU A 670 -9.35 35.08 -28.88
N ASP A 671 -10.50 34.50 -29.21
CA ASP A 671 -11.73 34.49 -28.40
C ASP A 671 -11.85 33.26 -27.47
N LEU A 672 -10.74 32.80 -26.87
CA LEU A 672 -10.79 31.74 -25.85
C LEU A 672 -11.37 32.26 -24.54
N ASP A 673 -12.46 31.64 -24.07
CA ASP A 673 -13.03 31.99 -22.78
C ASP A 673 -12.04 31.63 -21.65
N LYS A 674 -11.77 32.62 -20.79
CA LYS A 674 -10.90 32.49 -19.63
C LYS A 674 -11.31 31.30 -18.76
N GLN A 675 -12.61 31.00 -18.67
CA GLN A 675 -13.14 29.89 -17.88
C GLN A 675 -12.69 28.52 -18.43
N GLU A 676 -12.54 28.39 -19.74
CA GLU A 676 -12.13 27.15 -20.40
C GLU A 676 -10.66 26.84 -20.11
N VAL A 677 -9.80 27.86 -20.20
CA VAL A 677 -8.39 27.75 -19.82
C VAL A 677 -8.24 27.45 -18.34
N ASP A 678 -9.01 28.12 -17.47
CA ASP A 678 -9.00 27.85 -16.03
C ASP A 678 -9.43 26.42 -15.70
N LYS A 679 -10.41 25.88 -16.42
CA LYS A 679 -10.86 24.50 -16.26
C LYS A 679 -9.77 23.51 -16.64
N VAL A 680 -9.17 23.67 -17.82
CA VAL A 680 -8.09 22.78 -18.31
C VAL A 680 -6.87 22.81 -17.40
N LEU A 681 -6.49 24.00 -16.91
CA LEU A 681 -5.42 24.15 -15.91
C LEU A 681 -5.76 23.48 -14.58
N LYS A 682 -7.01 23.60 -14.11
CA LYS A 682 -7.47 22.96 -12.88
C LYS A 682 -7.51 21.43 -13.02
N ASP A 683 -7.80 20.91 -14.20
CA ASP A 683 -7.88 19.48 -14.46
C ASP A 683 -6.49 18.84 -14.50
N CYS A 684 -5.53 19.46 -15.18
CA CYS A 684 -4.21 18.85 -15.46
C CYS A 684 -3.05 19.37 -14.60
N CYS A 685 -3.15 20.59 -14.06
CA CYS A 685 -2.00 21.30 -13.50
C CYS A 685 -2.19 21.75 -12.04
N VAL A 686 -1.08 22.19 -11.45
CA VAL A 686 -0.99 22.89 -10.17
C VAL A 686 -0.11 24.12 -10.33
N SER A 687 -0.43 25.20 -9.60
CA SER A 687 0.35 26.45 -9.62
C SER A 687 1.21 26.57 -8.37
N GLN A 688 2.51 26.87 -8.56
CA GLN A 688 3.45 27.16 -7.47
C GLN A 688 4.41 28.27 -7.90
N GLY A 689 4.52 29.33 -7.10
CA GLY A 689 5.45 30.43 -7.37
C GLY A 689 5.20 31.16 -8.70
N GLY A 690 3.93 31.25 -9.14
CA GLY A 690 3.55 31.87 -10.42
C GLY A 690 3.84 31.02 -11.67
N MET A 691 4.33 29.79 -11.49
CA MET A 691 4.56 28.81 -12.55
C MET A 691 3.52 27.68 -12.44
N TRP A 692 3.19 27.07 -13.58
CA TRP A 692 2.31 25.92 -13.67
C TRP A 692 3.12 24.67 -13.97
N TYR A 693 2.73 23.58 -13.31
CA TYR A 693 3.32 22.25 -13.39
C TYR A 693 2.20 21.24 -13.62
N LEU A 694 2.49 20.12 -14.28
CA LEU A 694 1.57 18.98 -14.27
C LEU A 694 1.38 18.47 -12.83
N LYS A 695 0.17 18.01 -12.52
CA LYS A 695 -0.12 17.43 -11.20
C LYS A 695 0.84 16.27 -10.91
N GLY A 696 1.36 16.25 -9.69
CA GLY A 696 2.31 15.23 -9.22
C GLY A 696 3.78 15.46 -9.61
N THR A 697 4.11 16.44 -10.46
CA THR A 697 5.52 16.68 -10.84
C THR A 697 6.24 17.70 -9.94
N VAL A 698 5.50 18.45 -9.13
CA VAL A 698 6.05 19.45 -8.20
C VAL A 698 6.81 18.78 -7.06
N GLN A 699 8.11 19.06 -6.98
CA GLN A 699 8.94 18.69 -5.84
C GLN A 699 8.68 19.65 -4.68
N GLN A 700 8.10 19.18 -3.58
CA GLN A 700 8.00 19.97 -2.36
C GLN A 700 9.40 20.08 -1.76
N SER A 701 9.90 21.31 -1.58
CA SER A 701 11.12 21.54 -0.81
C SER A 701 10.86 21.05 0.61
N ALA A 702 11.55 20.01 1.04
CA ALA A 702 11.69 19.71 2.45
C ALA A 702 12.32 20.95 3.09
N THR A 703 11.49 21.76 3.75
CA THR A 703 11.99 22.80 4.64
C THR A 703 12.69 22.09 5.79
N SER A 704 14.02 22.24 5.78
CA SER A 704 14.97 21.89 6.84
C SER A 704 14.56 22.37 8.21
#